data_AF-A0A1M5X783-F1
#
_entry.id   AF-A0A1M5X783-F1
#
_cell.length_a   1.000
_cell.length_b   1.000
_cell.length_c   1.000
_cell.angle_alpha   90.00
_cell.angle_beta   90.00
_cell.angle_gamma   90.00
#
_symmetry.space_group_name_H-M   'P 1'
#
loop_
_entity.id
_entity.type
_entity.pdbx_description
1 polymer ?
#
loop_
_entity_poly.entity_id
_entity_poly.type
_entity_poly.pdbx_seq_one_letter_code
_entity_poly.pdbx_strand_id
1 'polypeptide(L)'
;MKKNLFCMWLLLLAILFSVNMQAQMTIGGKKEPEAFSVLELLNKGGLRLPQMTTAERDAFAVKTTDKGNGLTIYNKTTGCVEYWNAARWVSLCDGTSQTTISPKPCVDVAPDGTGCGQKFDVTDPDCPNGPFNIAIMAGSEYAALTDVDNVNGSFKINFYQNETVNIHTVLVRVTSTCTSLYKEFLFSQKGVDCSSMPYTVPAISPSNTSLALCAGGAVYLSVPANTANLDKLIWTRNGAPIQGSNGASYIIATQKGEYNISMGAVGCNTSASNKRTITESGSVTPVTLTATAGNNGVLCGGNEITLSASGTTGSVVWFHNGKEEKSGTSVKISGDSSVGEWFAAVKDGSCYSKPSNSIQVTKSEASGQVPLSAGDVLVNGVPLNTFTAFCAGGSLDLSIANKQNGITYTWYNGNDVISVNPYIVPGSQSTMSLRMVAADNSGAKCAAEQSVLEANVTQNSTPVIKAINGSTTLCGGETRLTIEPQAAGTYTYTWYKDGEKMTDTTDYIVVTTPGSEYSATIKNAAGCISAPAVKKILNTISDLPVLSWKANPAEAIYGTKVTLQTGIQYGPATDYTWTVDNPNAKITPSGDTALIELPASGDTGTPLKVTVQAQNICGKSTVLEHTITMNNNCPVPTLTSQSGLVQNATAGSKAAVAVAVTAGGANPAYQWFLNTTKSSTGGTQIGAPAGTLASLIYDIPNAGDYYFYCKVTNSCTGAVAVTSEVFTVKASENPEIIPNGAGTLSGKTCFDIAESNFNTECGTKDSRTAARSNFNDAAVNTQTYTFTVIGNAVSKVRFVYVESTSGIVKSFTSNVDKSQELNVSGEVKATMTYNSLLSSTSEGANNGMAFGRNRAAALSVDLYVIYNNKGDGSGSDVKIKLTAQIKDCACCGAYTAPGTWREFMCYNLGVTNTSKNPFEADVEIVGNLYRFGTTSMTAAVNYTAWVPTIVGTKIIKAAGDPCPPGYRVPIYDELDGLAKYNTPKTLVGAATNNPRGAQGVMFGPNLMLPKGGQYYNSMDLSNNTYVSSTITNSTTNPQYLGVLFLTAVGATGYALPNGSVLFSGSVRCISEN
;
A
#
# COMPACT_ATOMS: atom_id res chain seq x y z
N MET A 1 -24.66 -80.47 -84.92
CA MET A 1 -24.89 -79.03 -84.70
C MET A 1 -26.01 -78.81 -83.68
N LYS A 2 -25.69 -78.07 -82.60
CA LYS A 2 -26.53 -77.01 -81.97
C LYS A 2 -27.85 -77.34 -81.24
N LYS A 3 -27.89 -78.31 -80.31
CA LYS A 3 -28.89 -78.28 -79.21
C LYS A 3 -28.33 -78.65 -77.82
N ASN A 4 -27.39 -79.59 -77.74
CA ASN A 4 -26.92 -80.06 -76.43
C ASN A 4 -25.78 -79.22 -75.80
N LEU A 5 -25.14 -78.32 -76.56
CA LEU A 5 -24.13 -77.39 -76.04
C LEU A 5 -24.76 -76.11 -75.43
N PHE A 6 -25.99 -75.78 -75.82
CA PHE A 6 -26.72 -74.59 -75.34
C PHE A 6 -27.30 -74.80 -73.93
N CYS A 7 -27.83 -75.99 -73.64
CA CYS A 7 -28.34 -76.31 -72.30
C CYS A 7 -27.23 -76.43 -71.25
N MET A 8 -26.03 -76.90 -71.65
CA MET A 8 -24.89 -77.00 -70.74
C MET A 8 -24.27 -75.63 -70.44
N TRP A 9 -24.37 -74.68 -71.39
CA TRP A 9 -24.03 -73.26 -71.17
C TRP A 9 -25.06 -72.55 -70.28
N LEU A 10 -26.36 -72.84 -70.44
CA LEU A 10 -27.43 -72.29 -69.60
C LEU A 10 -27.38 -72.80 -68.15
N LEU A 11 -26.99 -74.05 -67.92
CA LEU A 11 -26.82 -74.58 -66.57
C LEU A 11 -25.58 -74.00 -65.88
N LEU A 12 -24.47 -73.79 -66.61
CA LEU A 12 -23.31 -73.08 -66.06
C LEU A 12 -23.63 -71.60 -65.79
N LEU A 13 -24.39 -70.92 -66.67
CA LEU A 13 -24.84 -69.54 -66.41
C LEU A 13 -25.77 -69.46 -65.20
N ALA A 14 -26.70 -70.41 -65.00
CA ALA A 14 -27.63 -70.39 -63.88
C ALA A 14 -26.96 -70.67 -62.51
N ILE A 15 -25.84 -71.41 -62.49
CA ILE A 15 -25.05 -71.66 -61.28
C ILE A 15 -24.05 -70.53 -61.01
N LEU A 16 -23.61 -69.80 -62.05
CA LEU A 16 -22.72 -68.63 -61.93
C LEU A 16 -23.45 -67.32 -61.55
N PHE A 17 -24.79 -67.29 -61.56
CA PHE A 17 -25.60 -66.13 -61.16
C PHE A 17 -26.61 -66.46 -60.05
N SER A 18 -26.15 -66.99 -58.91
CA SER A 18 -26.90 -66.88 -57.65
C SER A 18 -26.76 -65.47 -57.08
N VAL A 19 -27.40 -64.50 -57.74
CA VAL A 19 -27.59 -63.18 -57.14
C VAL A 19 -28.55 -63.33 -55.95
N ASN A 20 -28.02 -63.18 -54.74
CA ASN A 20 -28.83 -62.86 -53.57
C ASN A 20 -29.49 -61.50 -53.83
N MET A 21 -30.68 -61.49 -54.44
CA MET A 21 -31.47 -60.28 -54.54
C MET A 21 -32.04 -59.96 -53.16
N GLN A 22 -31.32 -59.15 -52.38
CA GLN A 22 -31.94 -58.42 -51.28
C GLN A 22 -32.71 -57.27 -51.90
N ALA A 23 -34.05 -57.33 -51.86
CA ALA A 23 -34.89 -56.24 -52.31
C ALA A 23 -34.80 -55.10 -51.28
N GLN A 24 -33.84 -54.21 -51.46
CA GLN A 24 -33.82 -52.91 -50.78
C GLN A 24 -34.66 -51.94 -51.61
N MET A 25 -35.55 -51.19 -50.97
CA MET A 25 -36.48 -50.31 -51.69
C MET A 25 -36.42 -48.87 -51.18
N THR A 26 -36.16 -47.92 -52.09
CA THR A 26 -36.33 -46.50 -51.82
C THR A 26 -37.71 -46.06 -52.32
N ILE A 27 -38.58 -45.54 -51.45
CA ILE A 27 -39.89 -45.01 -51.83
C ILE A 27 -39.87 -43.48 -51.72
N GLY A 28 -40.28 -42.79 -52.78
CA GLY A 28 -40.39 -41.32 -52.80
C GLY A 28 -39.20 -40.57 -53.42
N GLY A 29 -38.17 -41.26 -53.88
CA GLY A 29 -37.03 -40.67 -54.59
C GLY A 29 -36.27 -41.68 -55.44
N LYS A 30 -35.29 -41.21 -56.23
CA LYS A 30 -34.50 -42.05 -57.16
C LYS A 30 -33.10 -42.40 -56.64
N LYS A 31 -32.85 -42.23 -55.34
CA LYS A 31 -31.58 -42.59 -54.71
C LYS A 31 -31.55 -44.10 -54.47
N GLU A 32 -30.42 -44.72 -54.74
CA GLU A 32 -30.18 -46.11 -54.34
C GLU A 32 -30.25 -46.22 -52.80
N PRO A 33 -30.91 -47.25 -52.24
CA PRO A 33 -30.96 -47.45 -50.80
C PRO A 33 -29.55 -47.57 -50.24
N GLU A 34 -29.30 -46.96 -49.09
CA GLU A 34 -28.03 -47.18 -48.40
C GLU A 34 -27.85 -48.67 -48.09
N ALA A 35 -26.60 -49.18 -48.11
CA ALA A 35 -26.33 -50.62 -47.98
C ALA A 35 -26.87 -51.26 -46.68
N PHE A 36 -27.14 -50.45 -45.65
CA PHE A 36 -27.75 -50.85 -44.37
C PHE A 36 -29.29 -50.75 -44.33
N SER A 37 -29.93 -50.24 -45.36
CA SER A 37 -31.36 -49.95 -45.42
C SER A 37 -32.10 -50.95 -46.29
N VAL A 38 -32.97 -51.75 -45.69
CA VAL A 38 -33.90 -52.62 -46.46
C VAL A 38 -35.09 -51.81 -47.02
N LEU A 39 -35.44 -50.70 -46.37
CA LEU A 39 -36.48 -49.75 -46.82
C LEU A 39 -36.05 -48.32 -46.48
N GLU A 40 -35.94 -47.44 -47.47
CA GLU A 40 -35.59 -46.02 -47.31
C GLU A 40 -36.73 -45.14 -47.86
N LEU A 41 -37.16 -44.11 -47.11
CA LEU A 41 -38.24 -43.19 -47.52
C LEU A 41 -37.67 -41.79 -47.76
N LEU A 42 -37.85 -41.23 -48.96
CA LEU A 42 -37.31 -39.91 -49.32
C LEU A 42 -38.39 -38.82 -49.47
N ASN A 43 -38.15 -37.71 -48.75
CA ASN A 43 -38.60 -36.31 -48.88
C ASN A 43 -40.04 -35.94 -49.29
N LYS A 44 -40.96 -36.88 -49.57
CA LYS A 44 -42.36 -36.54 -49.93
C LYS A 44 -43.44 -37.53 -49.42
N GLY A 45 -43.11 -38.48 -48.54
CA GLY A 45 -44.08 -39.42 -47.95
C GLY A 45 -43.66 -39.91 -46.56
N GLY A 46 -44.62 -40.37 -45.74
CA GLY A 46 -44.39 -40.93 -44.40
C GLY A 46 -44.72 -42.43 -44.32
N LEU A 47 -44.11 -43.14 -43.37
CA LEU A 47 -44.46 -44.53 -43.07
C LEU A 47 -45.70 -44.57 -42.19
N ARG A 48 -46.80 -45.15 -42.67
CA ARG A 48 -47.99 -45.38 -41.85
C ARG A 48 -47.94 -46.77 -41.24
N LEU A 49 -47.70 -46.84 -39.93
CA LEU A 49 -47.64 -48.10 -39.18
C LEU A 49 -49.01 -48.78 -39.09
N PRO A 50 -49.07 -50.10 -38.84
CA PRO A 50 -50.32 -50.79 -38.53
C PRO A 50 -51.06 -50.07 -37.39
N GLN A 51 -52.28 -49.64 -37.67
CA GLN A 51 -53.03 -48.79 -36.75
C GLN A 51 -54.07 -49.60 -35.98
N MET A 52 -53.83 -49.79 -34.68
CA MET A 52 -54.67 -50.62 -33.81
C MET A 52 -55.12 -49.80 -32.60
N THR A 53 -56.29 -50.11 -32.03
CA THR A 53 -56.65 -49.64 -30.68
C THR A 53 -55.88 -50.42 -29.62
N THR A 54 -55.84 -49.93 -28.36
CA THR A 54 -55.20 -50.66 -27.25
C THR A 54 -55.79 -52.08 -27.10
N ALA A 55 -57.11 -52.21 -27.24
CA ALA A 55 -57.78 -53.50 -27.17
C ALA A 55 -57.39 -54.44 -28.33
N GLU A 56 -57.33 -53.94 -29.56
CA GLU A 56 -56.90 -54.72 -30.74
C GLU A 56 -55.42 -55.12 -30.65
N ARG A 57 -54.56 -54.22 -30.14
CA ARG A 57 -53.14 -54.49 -29.85
C ARG A 57 -52.97 -55.58 -28.80
N ASP A 58 -53.73 -55.52 -27.70
CA ASP A 58 -53.63 -56.50 -26.61
C ASP A 58 -54.19 -57.87 -26.98
N ALA A 59 -55.17 -57.90 -27.89
CA ALA A 59 -55.68 -59.12 -28.52
C ALA A 59 -54.73 -59.68 -29.60
N PHE A 60 -53.75 -58.90 -30.06
CA PHE A 60 -52.77 -59.34 -31.04
C PHE A 60 -51.80 -60.35 -30.40
N ALA A 61 -51.82 -61.60 -30.89
CA ALA A 61 -51.13 -62.75 -30.30
C ALA A 61 -49.61 -62.74 -30.52
N VAL A 62 -48.92 -61.76 -29.96
CA VAL A 62 -47.45 -61.56 -30.10
C VAL A 62 -46.69 -62.14 -28.89
N LYS A 63 -47.40 -62.44 -27.80
CA LYS A 63 -46.86 -62.77 -26.47
C LYS A 63 -46.14 -64.12 -26.36
N THR A 64 -46.20 -64.99 -27.37
CA THR A 64 -45.72 -66.40 -27.27
C THR A 64 -44.71 -66.82 -28.34
N THR A 65 -44.19 -65.90 -29.15
CA THR A 65 -43.18 -66.24 -30.17
C THR A 65 -42.06 -65.21 -30.24
N ASP A 66 -40.81 -65.65 -30.33
CA ASP A 66 -39.62 -64.81 -30.47
C ASP A 66 -39.64 -63.92 -31.74
N LYS A 67 -40.56 -64.21 -32.67
CA LYS A 67 -40.77 -63.48 -33.92
C LYS A 67 -41.49 -62.14 -33.73
N GLY A 68 -42.03 -61.86 -32.54
CA GLY A 68 -42.75 -60.63 -32.23
C GLY A 68 -41.89 -59.46 -31.76
N ASN A 69 -40.61 -59.70 -31.42
CA ASN A 69 -39.73 -58.67 -30.90
C ASN A 69 -39.41 -57.62 -31.97
N GLY A 70 -39.59 -56.34 -31.65
CA GLY A 70 -39.44 -55.22 -32.58
C GLY A 70 -40.69 -54.93 -33.43
N LEU A 71 -41.79 -55.68 -33.25
CA LEU A 71 -43.06 -55.35 -33.90
C LEU A 71 -43.51 -53.96 -33.48
N THR A 72 -43.68 -53.06 -34.44
CA THR A 72 -43.99 -51.64 -34.20
C THR A 72 -45.35 -51.28 -34.79
N ILE A 73 -46.22 -50.68 -33.98
CA ILE A 73 -47.59 -50.31 -34.33
C ILE A 73 -47.87 -48.86 -33.93
N TYR A 74 -48.91 -48.26 -34.51
CA TYR A 74 -49.46 -47.00 -34.02
C TYR A 74 -50.75 -47.29 -33.26
N ASN A 75 -50.73 -47.05 -31.95
CA ASN A 75 -51.89 -47.26 -31.10
C ASN A 75 -52.80 -46.03 -31.22
N LYS A 76 -53.92 -46.17 -31.94
CA LYS A 76 -54.89 -45.09 -32.17
C LYS A 76 -55.66 -44.70 -30.90
N THR A 77 -55.67 -45.54 -29.86
CA THR A 77 -56.29 -45.20 -28.58
C THR A 77 -55.40 -44.26 -27.76
N THR A 78 -54.08 -44.47 -27.78
CA THR A 78 -53.11 -43.62 -27.05
C THR A 78 -52.48 -42.53 -27.93
N GLY A 79 -52.64 -42.61 -29.26
CA GLY A 79 -52.01 -41.71 -30.22
C GLY A 79 -50.50 -41.93 -30.40
N CYS A 80 -49.97 -43.05 -29.88
CA CYS A 80 -48.53 -43.27 -29.74
C CYS A 80 -48.01 -44.38 -30.67
N VAL A 81 -46.74 -44.29 -31.05
CA VAL A 81 -46.03 -45.42 -31.64
C VAL A 81 -45.59 -46.35 -30.51
N GLU A 82 -45.89 -47.63 -30.64
CA GLU A 82 -45.54 -48.65 -29.64
C GLU A 82 -44.80 -49.80 -30.31
N TYR A 83 -43.83 -50.40 -29.60
CA TYR A 83 -43.17 -51.62 -30.06
C TYR A 83 -43.15 -52.71 -28.98
N TRP A 84 -43.21 -53.97 -29.41
CA TRP A 84 -43.09 -55.11 -28.50
C TRP A 84 -41.61 -55.44 -28.27
N ASN A 85 -41.15 -55.43 -27.01
CA ASN A 85 -39.75 -55.67 -26.66
C ASN A 85 -39.47 -57.08 -26.11
N ALA A 86 -40.34 -58.04 -26.41
CA ALA A 86 -40.40 -59.40 -25.84
C ALA A 86 -41.03 -59.52 -24.44
N ALA A 87 -41.09 -58.45 -23.64
CA ALA A 87 -41.72 -58.48 -22.31
C ALA A 87 -43.05 -57.73 -22.25
N ARG A 88 -43.11 -56.54 -22.89
CA ARG A 88 -44.29 -55.68 -22.92
C ARG A 88 -44.32 -54.81 -24.17
N TRP A 89 -45.47 -54.19 -24.42
CA TRP A 89 -45.57 -53.07 -25.36
C TRP A 89 -44.92 -51.84 -24.73
N VAL A 90 -43.97 -51.25 -25.44
CA VAL A 90 -43.23 -50.06 -25.04
C VAL A 90 -43.69 -48.90 -25.90
N SER A 91 -44.17 -47.82 -25.27
CA SER A 91 -44.52 -46.59 -25.95
C SER A 91 -43.26 -45.78 -26.24
N LEU A 92 -43.09 -45.36 -27.50
CA LEU A 92 -42.02 -44.44 -27.90
C LEU A 92 -42.35 -42.98 -27.61
N CYS A 93 -43.58 -42.69 -27.18
CA CYS A 93 -44.03 -41.33 -26.90
C CYS A 93 -43.94 -40.97 -25.41
N ASP A 94 -43.91 -41.97 -24.52
CA ASP A 94 -44.00 -41.78 -23.06
C ASP A 94 -42.78 -42.32 -22.30
N GLY A 95 -41.68 -42.65 -22.99
CA GLY A 95 -40.57 -43.38 -22.39
C GLY A 95 -40.95 -44.81 -21.97
N THR A 96 -40.01 -45.54 -21.38
CA THR A 96 -40.14 -46.97 -21.06
C THR A 96 -40.71 -47.25 -19.67
N SER A 97 -40.84 -46.22 -18.82
CA SER A 97 -41.27 -46.34 -17.43
C SER A 97 -42.80 -46.36 -17.27
N GLN A 98 -43.30 -47.05 -16.24
CA GLN A 98 -44.72 -47.05 -15.88
C GLN A 98 -45.11 -45.89 -14.93
N THR A 99 -44.20 -44.94 -14.73
CA THR A 99 -44.40 -43.75 -13.90
C THR A 99 -45.73 -43.03 -14.22
N THR A 100 -46.43 -42.58 -13.19
CA THR A 100 -47.62 -41.74 -13.29
C THR A 100 -47.43 -40.50 -12.42
N ILE A 101 -48.06 -39.39 -12.81
CA ILE A 101 -48.02 -38.11 -12.11
C ILE A 101 -49.45 -37.73 -11.72
N SER A 102 -49.62 -37.23 -10.49
CA SER A 102 -50.90 -36.75 -9.96
C SER A 102 -50.71 -35.44 -9.19
N PRO A 103 -51.52 -34.40 -9.44
CA PRO A 103 -52.56 -34.31 -10.46
C PRO A 103 -51.96 -34.31 -11.89
N LYS A 104 -52.81 -34.33 -12.93
CA LYS A 104 -52.35 -34.27 -14.32
C LYS A 104 -51.52 -33.00 -14.58
N PRO A 105 -50.47 -33.05 -15.43
CA PRO A 105 -49.68 -31.87 -15.78
C PRO A 105 -50.56 -30.72 -16.26
N CYS A 106 -50.25 -29.49 -15.83
CA CYS A 106 -51.01 -28.33 -16.32
C CYS A 106 -50.68 -28.09 -17.79
N VAL A 107 -51.74 -27.97 -18.58
CA VAL A 107 -51.68 -27.41 -19.92
C VAL A 107 -52.46 -26.09 -19.91
N ASP A 108 -52.11 -25.19 -20.82
CA ASP A 108 -52.82 -23.92 -21.00
C ASP A 108 -52.73 -22.95 -19.79
N VAL A 109 -51.61 -22.98 -19.07
CA VAL A 109 -51.29 -22.04 -17.97
C VAL A 109 -51.38 -20.59 -18.47
N ALA A 110 -51.87 -19.68 -17.63
CA ALA A 110 -52.03 -18.29 -18.03
C ALA A 110 -50.68 -17.64 -18.41
N PRO A 111 -50.65 -16.65 -19.33
CA PRO A 111 -49.40 -16.02 -19.76
C PRO A 111 -48.59 -15.38 -18.62
N ASP A 112 -49.23 -14.99 -17.52
CA ASP A 112 -48.54 -14.48 -16.32
C ASP A 112 -47.89 -15.58 -15.45
N GLY A 113 -48.04 -16.85 -15.83
CA GLY A 113 -47.51 -18.02 -15.12
C GLY A 113 -48.44 -18.56 -14.02
N THR A 114 -49.59 -17.93 -13.79
CA THR A 114 -50.55 -18.38 -12.78
C THR A 114 -51.37 -19.59 -13.25
N GLY A 115 -51.73 -20.46 -12.29
CA GLY A 115 -52.57 -21.63 -12.55
C GLY A 115 -51.87 -22.98 -12.58
N CYS A 116 -50.58 -23.07 -12.20
CA CYS A 116 -49.86 -24.36 -12.09
C CYS A 116 -48.99 -24.55 -10.82
N GLY A 117 -49.23 -23.79 -9.76
CA GLY A 117 -48.41 -23.83 -8.53
C GLY A 117 -48.67 -25.01 -7.58
N GLN A 118 -49.55 -25.94 -7.94
CA GLN A 118 -49.84 -27.13 -7.12
C GLN A 118 -48.70 -28.16 -7.13
N LYS A 119 -48.62 -28.97 -6.07
CA LYS A 119 -47.66 -30.07 -5.93
C LYS A 119 -48.08 -31.24 -6.82
N PHE A 120 -47.09 -31.82 -7.50
CA PHE A 120 -47.21 -33.04 -8.29
C PHE A 120 -46.49 -34.17 -7.58
N ASP A 121 -47.20 -35.26 -7.33
CA ASP A 121 -46.66 -36.49 -6.79
C ASP A 121 -46.53 -37.54 -7.91
N VAL A 122 -45.46 -38.30 -7.86
CA VAL A 122 -45.04 -39.27 -8.86
C VAL A 122 -45.02 -40.65 -8.24
N THR A 123 -45.61 -41.62 -8.92
CA THR A 123 -45.56 -43.04 -8.50
C THR A 123 -45.17 -43.91 -9.68
N ASP A 124 -44.36 -44.93 -9.44
CA ASP A 124 -43.99 -45.93 -10.44
C ASP A 124 -44.20 -47.33 -9.86
N PRO A 125 -45.08 -48.16 -10.45
CA PRO A 125 -45.25 -49.56 -10.04
C PRO A 125 -43.95 -50.38 -10.07
N ASP A 126 -43.03 -50.05 -10.99
CA ASP A 126 -41.74 -50.72 -11.11
C ASP A 126 -40.69 -50.20 -10.08
N CYS A 127 -41.01 -49.12 -9.33
CA CYS A 127 -40.17 -48.51 -8.30
C CYS A 127 -41.04 -47.81 -7.21
N PRO A 128 -41.76 -48.57 -6.36
CA PRO A 128 -42.86 -48.03 -5.54
C PRO A 128 -42.47 -47.01 -4.47
N ASN A 129 -41.22 -47.03 -4.02
CA ASN A 129 -40.71 -46.20 -2.91
C ASN A 129 -39.62 -45.19 -3.35
N GLY A 130 -39.46 -44.98 -4.66
CA GLY A 130 -38.35 -44.19 -5.20
C GLY A 130 -36.97 -44.82 -4.90
N PRO A 131 -35.87 -44.07 -5.05
CA PRO A 131 -35.81 -42.66 -5.45
C PRO A 131 -36.06 -42.41 -6.96
N PHE A 132 -36.32 -41.15 -7.29
CA PHE A 132 -36.53 -40.65 -8.65
C PHE A 132 -35.52 -39.56 -8.98
N ASN A 133 -35.28 -39.33 -10.25
CA ASN A 133 -34.59 -38.14 -10.75
C ASN A 133 -35.55 -37.33 -11.62
N ILE A 134 -35.85 -36.09 -11.21
CA ILE A 134 -36.83 -35.21 -11.83
C ILE A 134 -36.12 -33.98 -12.40
N ALA A 135 -36.23 -33.77 -13.71
CA ALA A 135 -35.55 -32.67 -14.39
C ALA A 135 -36.34 -32.13 -15.58
N ILE A 136 -36.14 -30.85 -15.92
CA ILE A 136 -36.64 -30.27 -17.18
C ILE A 136 -35.68 -30.63 -18.30
N MET A 137 -36.18 -31.29 -19.34
CA MET A 137 -35.41 -31.69 -20.52
C MET A 137 -35.48 -30.67 -21.65
N ALA A 138 -36.56 -29.89 -21.70
CA ALA A 138 -36.76 -28.82 -22.67
C ALA A 138 -37.68 -27.72 -22.09
N GLY A 139 -37.40 -26.46 -22.40
CA GLY A 139 -38.17 -25.31 -21.91
C GLY A 139 -37.77 -24.80 -20.53
N SER A 140 -36.53 -25.03 -20.10
CA SER A 140 -36.02 -24.52 -18.82
C SER A 140 -35.87 -22.99 -18.82
N GLU A 141 -35.87 -22.36 -19.99
CA GLU A 141 -35.96 -20.92 -20.16
C GLU A 141 -37.37 -20.35 -19.90
N TYR A 142 -38.39 -21.21 -19.77
CA TYR A 142 -39.80 -20.83 -19.57
C TYR A 142 -40.34 -21.18 -18.18
N ALA A 143 -39.71 -22.09 -17.46
CA ALA A 143 -40.13 -22.49 -16.12
C ALA A 143 -38.99 -23.11 -15.29
N ALA A 144 -39.19 -23.15 -13.98
CA ALA A 144 -38.31 -23.84 -13.05
C ALA A 144 -39.09 -24.85 -12.19
N LEU A 145 -38.42 -25.93 -11.80
CA LEU A 145 -38.93 -26.85 -10.78
C LEU A 145 -38.62 -26.31 -9.39
N THR A 146 -39.57 -26.43 -8.46
CA THR A 146 -39.41 -26.10 -7.04
C THR A 146 -39.95 -27.21 -6.17
N ASP A 147 -39.59 -27.24 -4.88
CA ASP A 147 -40.03 -28.26 -3.91
C ASP A 147 -39.80 -29.71 -4.41
N VAL A 148 -38.67 -29.95 -5.09
CA VAL A 148 -38.35 -31.27 -5.67
C VAL A 148 -37.89 -32.23 -4.57
N ASP A 149 -38.74 -33.22 -4.27
CA ASP A 149 -38.45 -34.37 -3.42
C ASP A 149 -38.17 -35.59 -4.29
N ASN A 150 -36.89 -35.83 -4.55
CA ASN A 150 -36.43 -36.99 -5.30
C ASN A 150 -36.57 -38.31 -4.54
N VAL A 151 -36.79 -38.28 -3.22
CA VAL A 151 -36.92 -39.50 -2.41
C VAL A 151 -38.35 -40.01 -2.49
N ASN A 152 -39.33 -39.14 -2.22
CA ASN A 152 -40.75 -39.50 -2.24
C ASN A 152 -41.43 -39.25 -3.58
N GLY A 153 -40.69 -38.71 -4.56
CA GLY A 153 -41.18 -38.47 -5.92
C GLY A 153 -42.21 -37.34 -5.98
N SER A 154 -41.84 -36.11 -5.61
CA SER A 154 -42.76 -34.98 -5.76
C SER A 154 -42.06 -33.69 -6.18
N PHE A 155 -42.78 -32.77 -6.82
CA PHE A 155 -42.25 -31.46 -7.24
C PHE A 155 -43.36 -30.44 -7.51
N LYS A 156 -43.00 -29.18 -7.67
CA LYS A 156 -43.83 -28.11 -8.26
C LYS A 156 -43.13 -27.56 -9.50
N ILE A 157 -43.89 -26.91 -10.38
CA ILE A 157 -43.36 -26.18 -11.54
C ILE A 157 -43.88 -24.75 -11.52
N ASN A 158 -42.96 -23.78 -11.64
CA ASN A 158 -43.26 -22.36 -11.70
C ASN A 158 -42.90 -21.83 -13.09
N PHE A 159 -43.90 -21.40 -13.86
CA PHE A 159 -43.69 -20.74 -15.15
C PHE A 159 -43.25 -19.29 -14.97
N TYR A 160 -42.31 -18.85 -15.78
CA TYR A 160 -42.00 -17.44 -15.95
C TYR A 160 -43.09 -16.76 -16.78
N GLN A 161 -43.20 -15.44 -16.70
CA GLN A 161 -44.16 -14.68 -17.50
C GLN A 161 -43.83 -14.83 -19.00
N ASN A 162 -44.83 -15.23 -19.80
CA ASN A 162 -44.75 -15.27 -21.24
C ASN A 162 -45.18 -13.92 -21.83
N GLU A 163 -44.22 -13.20 -22.40
CA GLU A 163 -44.43 -11.90 -23.06
C GLU A 163 -44.57 -12.02 -24.58
N THR A 164 -44.77 -13.24 -25.11
CA THR A 164 -44.88 -13.52 -26.53
C THR A 164 -46.23 -14.13 -26.88
N VAL A 165 -46.65 -14.03 -28.15
CA VAL A 165 -47.86 -14.70 -28.65
C VAL A 165 -47.70 -16.22 -28.79
N ASN A 166 -46.48 -16.75 -28.66
CA ASN A 166 -46.21 -18.17 -28.83
C ASN A 166 -46.51 -18.92 -27.54
N ILE A 167 -46.98 -20.16 -27.67
CA ILE A 167 -47.16 -21.07 -26.54
C ILE A 167 -45.79 -21.56 -26.09
N HIS A 168 -45.51 -21.49 -24.79
CA HIS A 168 -44.32 -22.10 -24.19
C HIS A 168 -44.65 -23.51 -23.71
N THR A 169 -43.76 -24.45 -24.01
CA THR A 169 -43.89 -25.85 -23.58
C THR A 169 -42.68 -26.27 -22.77
N VAL A 170 -42.92 -26.97 -21.66
CA VAL A 170 -41.88 -27.47 -20.76
C VAL A 170 -42.03 -28.98 -20.64
N LEU A 171 -40.96 -29.71 -20.92
CA LEU A 171 -40.94 -31.15 -20.85
C LEU A 171 -40.18 -31.59 -19.60
N VAL A 172 -40.88 -32.18 -18.63
CA VAL A 172 -40.28 -32.68 -17.38
C VAL A 172 -40.11 -34.18 -17.49
N ARG A 173 -38.88 -34.67 -17.34
CA ARG A 173 -38.56 -36.09 -17.29
C ARG A 173 -38.46 -36.55 -15.85
N VAL A 174 -39.12 -37.67 -15.55
CA VAL A 174 -38.93 -38.41 -14.31
C VAL A 174 -38.27 -39.75 -14.64
N THR A 175 -37.14 -40.01 -14.03
CA THR A 175 -36.38 -41.27 -14.18
C THR A 175 -36.44 -42.05 -12.87
N SER A 176 -36.92 -43.28 -12.93
CA SER A 176 -36.97 -44.18 -11.77
C SER A 176 -35.59 -44.79 -11.56
N THR A 177 -34.96 -44.54 -10.41
CA THR A 177 -33.58 -45.01 -10.20
C THR A 177 -33.51 -46.53 -9.99
N CYS A 178 -34.61 -47.19 -9.59
CA CYS A 178 -34.67 -48.64 -9.45
C CYS A 178 -34.47 -49.39 -10.78
N THR A 179 -34.96 -48.82 -11.89
CA THR A 179 -35.01 -49.47 -13.21
C THR A 179 -34.21 -48.73 -14.27
N SER A 180 -33.77 -47.50 -13.98
CA SER A 180 -33.18 -46.55 -14.94
C SER A 180 -34.09 -46.22 -16.13
N LEU A 181 -35.39 -46.55 -16.04
CA LEU A 181 -36.39 -46.19 -17.03
C LEU A 181 -36.92 -44.80 -16.72
N TYR A 182 -37.37 -44.09 -17.75
CA TYR A 182 -37.90 -42.73 -17.60
C TYR A 182 -39.26 -42.57 -18.27
N LYS A 183 -39.95 -41.50 -17.89
CA LYS A 183 -41.15 -40.98 -18.55
C LYS A 183 -41.12 -39.46 -18.56
N GLU A 184 -41.70 -38.87 -19.59
CA GLU A 184 -41.75 -37.42 -19.77
C GLU A 184 -43.19 -36.91 -19.66
N PHE A 185 -43.33 -35.72 -19.09
CA PHE A 185 -44.59 -35.04 -18.84
C PHE A 185 -44.52 -33.64 -19.45
N LEU A 186 -45.47 -33.34 -20.34
CA LEU A 186 -45.55 -32.06 -21.02
C LEU A 186 -46.41 -31.09 -20.21
N PHE A 187 -45.86 -29.92 -19.94
CA PHE A 187 -46.57 -28.76 -19.39
C PHE A 187 -46.60 -27.66 -20.44
N SER A 188 -47.66 -26.85 -20.48
CA SER A 188 -47.75 -25.74 -21.43
C SER A 188 -48.34 -24.47 -20.82
N GLN A 189 -47.89 -23.34 -21.34
CA GLN A 189 -48.33 -22.00 -20.98
C GLN A 189 -48.77 -21.26 -22.24
N LYS A 190 -49.93 -20.60 -22.18
CA LYS A 190 -50.49 -19.83 -23.30
C LYS A 190 -49.57 -18.67 -23.68
N GLY A 191 -49.59 -18.32 -24.96
CA GLY A 191 -49.11 -17.02 -25.44
C GLY A 191 -50.04 -15.88 -25.03
N VAL A 192 -49.54 -14.65 -25.11
CA VAL A 192 -50.31 -13.42 -24.90
C VAL A 192 -51.42 -13.31 -25.96
N ASP A 193 -52.64 -13.04 -25.51
CA ASP A 193 -53.76 -12.72 -26.39
C ASP A 193 -53.78 -11.22 -26.73
N CYS A 194 -53.44 -10.90 -27.99
CA CYS A 194 -53.37 -9.53 -28.47
C CYS A 194 -54.73 -8.83 -28.57
N SER A 195 -55.85 -9.55 -28.53
CA SER A 195 -57.20 -8.98 -28.72
C SER A 195 -57.56 -7.94 -27.64
N SER A 196 -56.95 -8.04 -26.47
CA SER A 196 -57.14 -7.14 -25.33
C SER A 196 -56.20 -5.91 -25.34
N MET A 197 -55.28 -5.80 -26.30
CA MET A 197 -54.23 -4.77 -26.35
C MET A 197 -54.13 -4.07 -27.71
N PRO A 198 -55.16 -3.33 -28.15
CA PRO A 198 -55.15 -2.68 -29.46
C PRO A 198 -54.17 -1.49 -29.48
N TYR A 199 -53.04 -1.64 -30.16
CA TYR A 199 -52.08 -0.57 -30.39
C TYR A 199 -51.85 -0.34 -31.88
N THR A 200 -51.71 0.92 -32.28
CA THR A 200 -51.34 1.27 -33.66
C THR A 200 -49.84 1.11 -33.84
N VAL A 201 -49.44 0.38 -34.87
CA VAL A 201 -48.02 0.09 -35.17
C VAL A 201 -47.43 1.23 -36.01
N PRO A 202 -46.37 1.91 -35.56
CA PRO A 202 -45.72 2.96 -36.37
C PRO A 202 -44.96 2.36 -37.56
N ALA A 203 -44.60 3.18 -38.55
CA ALA A 203 -43.76 2.75 -39.66
C ALA A 203 -42.27 2.88 -39.32
N ILE A 204 -41.46 1.86 -39.66
CA ILE A 204 -40.00 1.90 -39.48
C ILE A 204 -39.34 2.70 -40.62
N SER A 205 -38.43 3.61 -40.27
CA SER A 205 -37.52 4.35 -41.14
C SER A 205 -36.09 3.81 -41.03
N PRO A 206 -35.32 3.68 -42.14
CA PRO A 206 -35.72 3.95 -43.52
C PRO A 206 -36.76 2.94 -44.03
N SER A 207 -37.51 3.30 -45.07
CA SER A 207 -38.57 2.44 -45.64
C SER A 207 -38.04 1.24 -46.43
N ASN A 208 -36.76 1.24 -46.80
CA ASN A 208 -36.14 0.18 -47.59
C ASN A 208 -36.15 -1.15 -46.82
N THR A 209 -36.69 -2.20 -47.43
CA THR A 209 -36.82 -3.52 -46.80
C THR A 209 -35.51 -4.31 -46.78
N SER A 210 -34.53 -3.94 -47.61
CA SER A 210 -33.18 -4.53 -47.64
C SER A 210 -32.13 -3.46 -47.32
N LEU A 211 -31.31 -3.72 -46.30
CA LEU A 211 -30.30 -2.79 -45.79
C LEU A 211 -28.96 -3.50 -45.66
N ALA A 212 -27.88 -2.78 -45.92
CA ALA A 212 -26.51 -3.29 -45.85
C ALA A 212 -25.87 -2.92 -44.51
N LEU A 213 -25.34 -3.93 -43.80
CA LEU A 213 -24.45 -3.76 -42.66
C LEU A 213 -23.01 -3.95 -43.10
N CYS A 214 -22.21 -2.90 -42.98
CA CYS A 214 -20.83 -2.89 -43.45
C CYS A 214 -19.88 -3.25 -42.31
N ALA A 215 -18.70 -3.78 -42.63
CA ALA A 215 -17.77 -4.30 -41.63
C ALA A 215 -17.41 -3.23 -40.57
N GLY A 216 -17.76 -3.48 -39.30
CA GLY A 216 -17.52 -2.53 -38.20
C GLY A 216 -18.48 -1.33 -38.12
N GLY A 217 -19.45 -1.23 -39.05
CA GLY A 217 -20.45 -0.16 -39.13
C GLY A 217 -21.75 -0.46 -38.38
N ALA A 218 -22.80 0.28 -38.74
CA ALA A 218 -24.14 0.14 -38.18
C ALA A 218 -25.24 0.46 -39.21
N VAL A 219 -26.46 0.01 -38.92
CA VAL A 219 -27.69 0.41 -39.61
C VAL A 219 -28.61 1.08 -38.59
N TYR A 220 -29.15 2.25 -38.95
CA TYR A 220 -30.00 3.04 -38.07
C TYR A 220 -31.47 2.81 -38.43
N LEU A 221 -32.25 2.30 -37.47
CA LEU A 221 -33.68 2.09 -37.64
C LEU A 221 -34.43 2.94 -36.61
N SER A 222 -35.45 3.66 -37.05
CA SER A 222 -36.25 4.54 -36.18
C SER A 222 -37.74 4.46 -36.49
N VAL A 223 -38.53 4.87 -35.52
CA VAL A 223 -39.95 5.24 -35.64
C VAL A 223 -40.09 6.69 -35.19
N PRO A 224 -41.19 7.38 -35.51
CA PRO A 224 -41.41 8.74 -35.00
C PRO A 224 -41.32 8.79 -33.47
N ALA A 225 -40.50 9.70 -32.93
CA ALA A 225 -40.28 9.81 -31.47
C ALA A 225 -41.56 10.18 -30.69
N ASN A 226 -42.54 10.76 -31.36
CA ASN A 226 -43.86 11.09 -30.83
C ASN A 226 -44.91 9.97 -31.04
N THR A 227 -44.48 8.74 -31.32
CA THR A 227 -45.40 7.58 -31.44
C THR A 227 -46.20 7.42 -30.14
N ALA A 228 -47.53 7.31 -30.25
CA ALA A 228 -48.39 7.08 -29.11
C ALA A 228 -48.10 5.72 -28.46
N ASN A 229 -48.00 5.68 -27.12
CA ASN A 229 -47.63 4.49 -26.35
C ASN A 229 -46.26 3.92 -26.76
N LEU A 230 -45.30 4.80 -27.05
CA LEU A 230 -43.95 4.39 -27.41
C LEU A 230 -43.35 3.41 -26.39
N ASP A 231 -43.67 3.56 -25.09
CA ASP A 231 -43.29 2.65 -24.00
C ASP A 231 -43.72 1.19 -24.20
N LYS A 232 -44.70 0.93 -25.08
CA LYS A 232 -45.17 -0.41 -25.45
C LYS A 232 -44.48 -0.98 -26.68
N LEU A 233 -43.62 -0.22 -27.35
CA LEU A 233 -42.91 -0.66 -28.54
C LEU A 233 -41.78 -1.61 -28.18
N ILE A 234 -41.70 -2.72 -28.90
CA ILE A 234 -40.65 -3.75 -28.75
C ILE A 234 -39.96 -3.94 -30.10
N TRP A 235 -38.66 -3.68 -30.17
CA TRP A 235 -37.88 -4.06 -31.35
C TRP A 235 -37.51 -5.54 -31.29
N THR A 236 -37.58 -6.19 -32.43
CA THR A 236 -37.29 -7.62 -32.58
C THR A 236 -36.25 -7.84 -33.67
N ARG A 237 -35.44 -8.87 -33.49
CA ARG A 237 -34.54 -9.42 -34.51
C ARG A 237 -34.78 -10.92 -34.62
N ASN A 238 -35.06 -11.39 -35.84
CA ASN A 238 -35.43 -12.78 -36.13
C ASN A 238 -36.59 -13.28 -35.24
N GLY A 239 -37.54 -12.41 -34.91
CA GLY A 239 -38.69 -12.72 -34.06
C GLY A 239 -38.44 -12.70 -32.55
N ALA A 240 -37.19 -12.53 -32.10
CA ALA A 240 -36.85 -12.38 -30.68
C ALA A 240 -36.70 -10.90 -30.29
N PRO A 241 -37.09 -10.48 -29.07
CA PRO A 241 -36.93 -9.10 -28.61
C PRO A 241 -35.46 -8.72 -28.46
N ILE A 242 -35.12 -7.49 -28.82
CA ILE A 242 -33.78 -6.91 -28.61
C ILE A 242 -33.73 -6.33 -27.20
N GLN A 243 -32.85 -6.86 -26.36
CA GLN A 243 -32.69 -6.42 -24.98
C GLN A 243 -32.38 -4.93 -24.88
N GLY A 244 -33.06 -4.22 -23.98
CA GLY A 244 -32.88 -2.77 -23.76
C GLY A 244 -33.50 -1.85 -24.82
N SER A 245 -34.24 -2.37 -25.78
CA SER A 245 -34.88 -1.58 -26.85
C SER A 245 -36.37 -1.26 -26.62
N ASN A 246 -36.95 -1.78 -25.53
CA ASN A 246 -38.35 -1.52 -25.19
C ASN A 246 -38.55 -0.03 -24.93
N GLY A 247 -39.55 0.58 -25.56
CA GLY A 247 -39.76 2.02 -25.43
C GLY A 247 -38.87 2.91 -26.29
N ALA A 248 -37.92 2.34 -27.05
CA ALA A 248 -36.97 3.12 -27.83
C ALA A 248 -37.57 3.54 -29.19
N SER A 249 -37.53 4.85 -29.49
CA SER A 249 -37.93 5.37 -30.80
C SER A 249 -36.96 4.96 -31.91
N TYR A 250 -35.75 4.52 -31.59
CA TYR A 250 -34.79 4.03 -32.57
C TYR A 250 -33.83 3.00 -31.98
N ILE A 251 -33.19 2.23 -32.86
CA ILE A 251 -32.12 1.30 -32.54
C ILE A 251 -30.96 1.45 -33.53
N ILE A 252 -29.77 1.10 -33.05
CA ILE A 252 -28.55 1.03 -33.86
C ILE A 252 -28.23 -0.45 -34.06
N ALA A 253 -28.60 -0.99 -35.21
CA ALA A 253 -28.40 -2.39 -35.55
C ALA A 253 -26.95 -2.63 -36.00
N THR A 254 -26.22 -3.43 -35.24
CA THR A 254 -24.83 -3.82 -35.51
C THR A 254 -24.68 -5.28 -35.92
N GLN A 255 -25.81 -5.98 -36.14
CA GLN A 255 -25.83 -7.41 -36.49
C GLN A 255 -26.82 -7.69 -37.62
N LYS A 256 -26.49 -8.63 -38.51
CA LYS A 256 -27.39 -9.07 -39.60
C LYS A 256 -28.64 -9.78 -39.09
N GLY A 257 -29.74 -9.72 -39.83
CA GLY A 257 -30.97 -10.40 -39.47
C GLY A 257 -32.21 -9.64 -39.91
N GLU A 258 -33.37 -10.18 -39.56
CA GLU A 258 -34.66 -9.57 -39.88
C GLU A 258 -35.19 -8.79 -38.69
N TYR A 259 -35.23 -7.47 -38.83
CA TYR A 259 -35.70 -6.56 -37.81
C TYR A 259 -37.16 -6.19 -38.05
N ASN A 260 -37.94 -6.12 -36.97
CA ASN A 260 -39.33 -5.66 -37.00
C ASN A 260 -39.71 -5.08 -35.62
N ILE A 261 -40.91 -4.53 -35.50
CA ILE A 261 -41.47 -4.06 -34.23
C ILE A 261 -42.78 -4.77 -33.91
N SER A 262 -43.04 -4.92 -32.61
CA SER A 262 -44.33 -5.32 -32.04
C SER A 262 -44.77 -4.26 -31.03
N MET A 263 -46.08 -4.15 -30.77
CA MET A 263 -46.61 -3.27 -29.72
C MET A 263 -47.34 -4.08 -28.65
N GLY A 264 -46.97 -3.89 -27.39
CA GLY A 264 -47.54 -4.55 -26.22
C GLY A 264 -46.81 -5.84 -25.82
N ALA A 265 -46.76 -6.82 -26.72
CA ALA A 265 -46.10 -8.11 -26.51
C ALA A 265 -45.44 -8.56 -27.82
N VAL A 266 -44.41 -9.41 -27.75
CA VAL A 266 -43.67 -9.89 -28.94
C VAL A 266 -44.62 -10.67 -29.85
N GLY A 267 -44.79 -10.18 -31.08
CA GLY A 267 -45.72 -10.75 -32.07
C GLY A 267 -47.11 -10.10 -32.08
N CYS A 268 -47.47 -9.30 -31.08
CA CYS A 268 -48.72 -8.52 -31.09
C CYS A 268 -48.57 -7.21 -31.86
N ASN A 269 -49.66 -6.81 -32.54
CA ASN A 269 -49.73 -5.54 -33.28
C ASN A 269 -48.47 -5.35 -34.13
N THR A 270 -48.27 -6.24 -35.11
CA THR A 270 -47.13 -6.21 -36.03
C THR A 270 -47.60 -5.82 -37.42
N SER A 271 -46.69 -5.32 -38.25
CA SER A 271 -46.94 -5.10 -39.68
C SER A 271 -45.87 -5.78 -40.52
N ALA A 272 -46.30 -6.52 -41.55
CA ALA A 272 -45.38 -7.12 -42.52
C ALA A 272 -44.58 -6.05 -43.29
N SER A 273 -45.13 -4.84 -43.47
CA SER A 273 -44.45 -3.73 -44.16
C SER A 273 -43.27 -3.15 -43.37
N ASN A 274 -43.20 -3.43 -42.06
CA ASN A 274 -42.12 -2.97 -41.19
C ASN A 274 -40.90 -3.89 -41.20
N LYS A 275 -40.97 -5.06 -41.84
CA LYS A 275 -39.84 -5.97 -41.92
C LYS A 275 -38.62 -5.30 -42.60
N ARG A 276 -37.46 -5.33 -41.94
CA ARG A 276 -36.17 -4.84 -42.43
C ARG A 276 -35.14 -5.96 -42.40
N THR A 277 -34.73 -6.44 -43.55
CA THR A 277 -33.70 -7.48 -43.68
C THR A 277 -32.34 -6.82 -43.83
N ILE A 278 -31.49 -7.00 -42.82
CA ILE A 278 -30.12 -6.49 -42.79
C ILE A 278 -29.17 -7.63 -43.20
N THR A 279 -28.43 -7.42 -44.28
CA THR A 279 -27.40 -8.36 -44.78
C THR A 279 -26.00 -7.75 -44.67
N GLU A 280 -24.97 -8.59 -44.51
CA GLU A 280 -23.58 -8.12 -44.53
C GLU A 280 -23.17 -7.77 -45.97
N SER A 281 -22.58 -6.58 -46.17
CA SER A 281 -22.08 -6.15 -47.48
C SER A 281 -20.93 -5.14 -47.34
N GLY A 282 -19.83 -5.40 -48.04
CA GLY A 282 -18.75 -4.43 -48.31
C GLY A 282 -17.92 -3.95 -47.11
N SER A 283 -16.86 -3.21 -47.43
CA SER A 283 -15.87 -2.67 -46.49
C SER A 283 -15.94 -1.14 -46.45
N VAL A 284 -16.05 -0.56 -45.25
CA VAL A 284 -15.70 0.84 -44.97
C VAL A 284 -14.91 0.87 -43.66
N THR A 285 -13.91 1.74 -43.60
CA THR A 285 -12.96 1.90 -42.51
C THR A 285 -13.66 2.38 -41.23
N PRO A 286 -13.35 1.81 -40.04
CA PRO A 286 -13.81 2.35 -38.77
C PRO A 286 -13.33 3.80 -38.60
N VAL A 287 -14.26 4.73 -38.38
CA VAL A 287 -13.93 6.13 -38.07
C VAL A 287 -14.51 6.48 -36.71
N THR A 288 -13.68 7.04 -35.83
CA THR A 288 -14.12 7.61 -34.57
C THR A 288 -14.53 9.05 -34.85
N LEU A 289 -15.83 9.32 -34.81
CA LEU A 289 -16.39 10.66 -34.95
C LEU A 289 -16.61 11.29 -33.58
N THR A 290 -16.38 12.59 -33.49
CA THR A 290 -16.81 13.41 -32.35
C THR A 290 -17.75 14.49 -32.85
N ALA A 291 -18.91 14.62 -32.20
CA ALA A 291 -19.89 15.65 -32.49
C ALA A 291 -19.88 16.71 -31.38
N THR A 292 -20.00 17.96 -31.79
CA THR A 292 -20.07 19.14 -30.93
C THR A 292 -21.27 19.99 -31.34
N ALA A 293 -21.85 20.71 -30.39
CA ALA A 293 -22.89 21.69 -30.66
C ALA A 293 -22.46 23.06 -30.14
N GLY A 294 -22.66 24.08 -30.98
CA GLY A 294 -22.63 25.47 -30.54
C GLY A 294 -23.62 25.69 -29.40
N ASN A 295 -23.24 26.57 -28.48
CA ASN A 295 -23.96 26.89 -27.26
C ASN A 295 -24.34 25.66 -26.42
N ASN A 296 -23.51 24.62 -26.46
CA ASN A 296 -23.72 23.34 -25.76
C ASN A 296 -25.09 22.71 -26.03
N GLY A 297 -25.62 22.85 -27.25
CA GLY A 297 -26.91 22.27 -27.63
C GLY A 297 -28.14 23.06 -27.20
N VAL A 298 -27.98 24.26 -26.62
CA VAL A 298 -29.10 25.07 -26.16
C VAL A 298 -29.54 26.05 -27.26
N LEU A 299 -30.73 25.83 -27.80
CA LEU A 299 -31.43 26.75 -28.70
C LEU A 299 -31.97 27.95 -27.92
N CYS A 300 -31.64 29.14 -28.41
CA CYS A 300 -31.99 30.41 -27.76
C CYS A 300 -33.15 31.08 -28.49
N GLY A 301 -34.39 30.75 -28.12
CA GLY A 301 -35.57 31.22 -28.86
C GLY A 301 -35.53 30.73 -30.31
N GLY A 302 -35.54 31.66 -31.28
CA GLY A 302 -35.45 31.37 -32.72
C GLY A 302 -34.03 31.27 -33.29
N ASN A 303 -32.99 31.42 -32.46
CA ASN A 303 -31.61 31.43 -32.93
C ASN A 303 -31.14 30.04 -33.38
N GLU A 304 -30.27 30.02 -34.39
CA GLU A 304 -29.61 28.82 -34.89
C GLU A 304 -28.44 28.41 -33.99
N ILE A 305 -28.27 27.10 -33.75
CA ILE A 305 -26.99 26.53 -33.29
C ILE A 305 -26.36 25.72 -34.41
N THR A 306 -25.04 25.57 -34.36
CA THR A 306 -24.30 24.79 -35.34
C THR A 306 -23.86 23.47 -34.72
N LEU A 307 -24.24 22.35 -35.32
CA LEU A 307 -23.70 21.03 -35.01
C LEU A 307 -22.49 20.79 -35.90
N SER A 308 -21.36 20.37 -35.33
CA SER A 308 -20.14 20.10 -36.08
C SER A 308 -19.56 18.73 -35.70
N ALA A 309 -19.14 17.98 -36.71
CA ALA A 309 -18.54 16.66 -36.58
C ALA A 309 -17.08 16.71 -37.01
N SER A 310 -16.21 16.11 -36.20
CA SER A 310 -14.78 16.01 -36.45
C SER A 310 -14.28 14.58 -36.37
N GLY A 311 -13.05 14.35 -36.84
CA GLY A 311 -12.42 13.03 -36.90
C GLY A 311 -12.61 12.26 -38.21
N THR A 312 -13.11 12.91 -39.27
CA THR A 312 -13.27 12.26 -40.59
C THR A 312 -13.01 13.21 -41.76
N THR A 313 -12.62 12.64 -42.90
CA THR A 313 -12.68 13.27 -44.23
C THR A 313 -13.79 12.70 -45.11
N GLY A 314 -14.54 11.70 -44.61
CA GLY A 314 -15.67 11.09 -45.31
C GLY A 314 -16.95 11.93 -45.25
N SER A 315 -17.97 11.53 -46.00
CA SER A 315 -19.27 12.22 -46.00
C SER A 315 -19.99 12.02 -44.67
N VAL A 316 -20.28 13.11 -43.95
CA VAL A 316 -21.00 13.08 -42.67
C VAL A 316 -22.50 13.25 -42.89
N VAL A 317 -23.29 12.46 -42.16
CA VAL A 317 -24.74 12.63 -42.01
C VAL A 317 -25.12 12.75 -40.55
N TRP A 318 -26.22 13.47 -40.28
CA TRP A 318 -26.73 13.71 -38.94
C TRP A 318 -28.09 13.06 -38.76
N PHE A 319 -28.21 12.36 -37.65
CA PHE A 319 -29.43 11.72 -37.20
C PHE A 319 -30.04 12.53 -36.06
N HIS A 320 -31.35 12.71 -36.12
CA HIS A 320 -32.16 13.32 -35.08
C HIS A 320 -33.18 12.27 -34.60
N ASN A 321 -33.12 11.91 -33.32
CA ASN A 321 -33.90 10.82 -32.73
C ASN A 321 -33.83 9.52 -33.56
N GLY A 322 -32.64 9.20 -34.10
CA GLY A 322 -32.37 8.02 -34.92
C GLY A 322 -32.83 8.09 -36.39
N LYS A 323 -33.38 9.22 -36.85
CA LYS A 323 -33.72 9.44 -38.26
C LYS A 323 -32.68 10.33 -38.94
N GLU A 324 -32.16 9.91 -40.10
CA GLU A 324 -31.27 10.75 -40.91
C GLU A 324 -32.00 12.01 -41.39
N GLU A 325 -31.50 13.19 -41.05
CA GLU A 325 -32.17 14.47 -41.36
C GLU A 325 -31.28 15.48 -42.11
N LYS A 326 -29.97 15.48 -41.87
CA LYS A 326 -29.03 16.46 -42.47
C LYS A 326 -27.74 15.78 -42.92
N SER A 327 -26.98 16.45 -43.78
CA SER A 327 -25.66 16.03 -44.22
C SER A 327 -24.67 17.19 -44.25
N GLY A 328 -23.39 16.89 -44.10
CA GLY A 328 -22.31 17.87 -43.98
C GLY A 328 -21.54 17.74 -42.66
N THR A 329 -20.27 18.14 -42.67
CA THR A 329 -19.41 18.16 -41.48
C THR A 329 -19.83 19.22 -40.47
N SER A 330 -20.55 20.26 -40.92
CA SER A 330 -21.17 21.28 -40.07
C SER A 330 -22.57 21.60 -40.59
N VAL A 331 -23.57 21.57 -39.72
CA VAL A 331 -24.98 21.81 -40.06
C VAL A 331 -25.61 22.78 -39.05
N LYS A 332 -26.48 23.67 -39.53
CA LYS A 332 -27.24 24.57 -38.67
C LYS A 332 -28.63 24.01 -38.40
N ILE A 333 -29.08 24.14 -37.15
CA ILE A 333 -30.41 23.73 -36.70
C ILE A 333 -31.06 24.86 -35.90
N SER A 334 -32.38 24.96 -35.97
CA SER A 334 -33.17 26.00 -35.31
C SER A 334 -34.62 25.57 -35.12
N GLY A 335 -35.26 26.17 -34.11
CA GLY A 335 -36.68 25.98 -33.84
C GLY A 335 -37.00 24.70 -33.08
N ASP A 336 -38.25 24.61 -32.62
CA ASP A 336 -38.68 23.61 -31.64
C ASP A 336 -38.63 22.18 -32.19
N SER A 337 -38.77 22.02 -33.51
CA SER A 337 -38.65 20.72 -34.19
C SER A 337 -37.22 20.16 -34.18
N SER A 338 -36.22 20.94 -33.79
CA SER A 338 -34.83 20.49 -33.65
C SER A 338 -34.47 20.06 -32.23
N VAL A 339 -35.38 20.19 -31.26
CA VAL A 339 -35.19 19.69 -29.89
C VAL A 339 -35.22 18.15 -29.89
N GLY A 340 -34.22 17.54 -29.26
CA GLY A 340 -34.08 16.09 -29.21
C GLY A 340 -32.62 15.65 -29.27
N GLU A 341 -32.43 14.35 -29.45
CA GLU A 341 -31.11 13.74 -29.53
C GLU A 341 -30.54 13.81 -30.94
N TRP A 342 -29.32 14.34 -31.09
CA TRP A 342 -28.58 14.41 -32.34
C TRP A 342 -27.28 13.62 -32.26
N PHE A 343 -26.92 12.93 -33.33
CA PHE A 343 -25.58 12.32 -33.49
C PHE A 343 -25.19 12.27 -34.96
N ALA A 344 -23.89 12.17 -35.23
CA ALA A 344 -23.33 12.08 -36.58
C ALA A 344 -22.86 10.66 -36.91
N ALA A 345 -22.85 10.30 -38.19
CA ALA A 345 -22.19 9.11 -38.71
C ALA A 345 -21.54 9.40 -40.06
N VAL A 346 -20.49 8.65 -40.42
CA VAL A 346 -19.92 8.67 -41.77
C VAL A 346 -20.80 7.79 -42.65
N LYS A 347 -21.18 8.30 -43.82
CA LYS A 347 -21.93 7.58 -44.85
C LYS A 347 -21.06 7.36 -46.08
N ASP A 348 -21.01 6.12 -46.56
CA ASP A 348 -20.38 5.76 -47.83
C ASP A 348 -21.36 4.90 -48.64
N GLY A 349 -21.94 5.47 -49.68
CA GLY A 349 -23.07 4.85 -50.38
C GLY A 349 -24.24 4.54 -49.44
N SER A 350 -24.56 3.25 -49.29
CA SER A 350 -25.60 2.75 -48.36
C SER A 350 -25.05 2.31 -46.99
N CYS A 351 -23.74 2.43 -46.77
CA CYS A 351 -23.07 2.05 -45.52
C CYS A 351 -23.01 3.21 -44.54
N TYR A 352 -23.10 2.91 -43.24
CA TYR A 352 -22.86 3.88 -42.19
C TYR A 352 -21.84 3.37 -41.16
N SER A 353 -21.04 4.29 -40.59
CA SER A 353 -20.20 4.02 -39.43
C SER A 353 -21.06 3.79 -38.17
N LYS A 354 -20.40 3.49 -37.04
CA LYS A 354 -21.01 3.69 -35.71
C LYS A 354 -21.24 5.19 -35.45
N PRO A 355 -22.19 5.56 -34.56
CA PRO A 355 -22.48 6.97 -34.29
C PRO A 355 -21.32 7.66 -33.55
N SER A 356 -21.26 8.98 -33.65
CA SER A 356 -20.53 9.84 -32.72
C SER A 356 -21.12 9.75 -31.30
N ASN A 357 -20.58 10.54 -30.37
CA ASN A 357 -21.32 10.89 -29.16
C ASN A 357 -22.66 11.56 -29.51
N SER A 358 -23.65 11.37 -28.64
CA SER A 358 -24.93 12.06 -28.72
C SER A 358 -24.85 13.48 -28.17
N ILE A 359 -25.60 14.38 -28.78
CA ILE A 359 -25.82 15.76 -28.37
C ILE A 359 -27.30 15.90 -28.04
N GLN A 360 -27.61 16.29 -26.81
CA GLN A 360 -28.97 16.65 -26.43
C GLN A 360 -29.21 18.11 -26.76
N VAL A 361 -30.08 18.36 -27.74
CA VAL A 361 -30.50 19.71 -28.11
C VAL A 361 -31.74 20.07 -27.31
N THR A 362 -31.65 21.16 -26.56
CA THR A 362 -32.72 21.69 -25.71
C THR A 362 -33.09 23.10 -26.11
N LYS A 363 -34.25 23.59 -25.68
CA LYS A 363 -34.67 24.97 -25.88
C LYS A 363 -34.68 25.71 -24.55
N SER A 364 -34.08 26.89 -24.52
CA SER A 364 -34.16 27.79 -23.37
C SER A 364 -35.42 28.65 -23.42
N GLU A 365 -36.02 28.88 -22.25
CA GLU A 365 -37.15 29.81 -22.07
C GLU A 365 -36.71 31.27 -21.84
N ALA A 366 -35.40 31.53 -21.79
CA ALA A 366 -34.83 32.84 -21.47
C ALA A 366 -35.08 33.90 -22.56
N SER A 367 -35.29 35.15 -22.15
CA SER A 367 -35.54 36.27 -23.05
C SER A 367 -34.23 37.00 -23.42
N GLY A 368 -33.79 36.87 -24.67
CA GLY A 368 -32.56 37.49 -25.17
C GLY A 368 -31.29 36.66 -24.90
N GLN A 369 -30.14 37.15 -25.35
CA GLN A 369 -28.85 36.45 -25.27
C GLN A 369 -27.80 37.31 -24.55
N VAL A 370 -26.83 36.67 -23.89
CA VAL A 370 -25.67 37.33 -23.29
C VAL A 370 -24.91 38.11 -24.37
N PRO A 371 -24.67 39.43 -24.23
CA PRO A 371 -23.87 40.18 -25.18
C PRO A 371 -22.40 39.74 -25.09
N LEU A 372 -21.86 39.20 -26.19
CA LEU A 372 -20.48 38.73 -26.27
C LEU A 372 -19.85 39.17 -27.59
N SER A 373 -18.91 40.12 -27.53
CA SER A 373 -18.20 40.60 -28.71
C SER A 373 -17.02 39.68 -29.05
N ALA A 374 -16.83 39.36 -30.32
CA ALA A 374 -15.68 38.56 -30.78
C ALA A 374 -14.33 39.18 -30.39
N GLY A 375 -14.26 40.52 -30.33
CA GLY A 375 -13.04 41.24 -29.93
C GLY A 375 -12.71 41.15 -28.44
N ASP A 376 -13.68 40.76 -27.60
CA ASP A 376 -13.47 40.62 -26.16
C ASP A 376 -12.94 39.23 -25.78
N VAL A 377 -13.04 38.24 -26.67
CA VAL A 377 -12.62 36.86 -26.42
C VAL A 377 -11.18 36.68 -26.90
N LEU A 378 -10.22 36.74 -25.97
CA LEU A 378 -8.80 36.86 -26.30
C LEU A 378 -8.03 35.56 -26.00
N VAL A 379 -7.16 35.18 -26.94
CA VAL A 379 -6.15 34.15 -26.78
C VAL A 379 -4.79 34.80 -26.99
N ASN A 380 -3.92 34.76 -25.98
CA ASN A 380 -2.62 35.45 -25.99
C ASN A 380 -2.74 36.96 -26.32
N GLY A 381 -3.84 37.59 -25.87
CA GLY A 381 -4.14 39.01 -26.11
C GLY A 381 -4.67 39.35 -27.50
N VAL A 382 -4.94 38.36 -28.36
CA VAL A 382 -5.48 38.54 -29.71
C VAL A 382 -6.86 37.88 -29.81
N PRO A 383 -7.85 38.44 -30.53
CA PRO A 383 -9.18 37.85 -30.66
C PRO A 383 -9.17 36.40 -31.16
N LEU A 384 -9.91 35.52 -30.50
CA LEU A 384 -9.99 34.08 -30.77
C LEU A 384 -10.30 33.78 -32.25
N ASN A 385 -11.21 34.53 -32.85
CA ASN A 385 -11.66 34.34 -34.22
C ASN A 385 -10.60 34.64 -35.29
N THR A 386 -9.41 35.13 -34.91
CA THR A 386 -8.28 35.35 -35.84
C THR A 386 -7.35 34.15 -35.96
N PHE A 387 -7.50 33.15 -35.08
CA PHE A 387 -6.63 31.97 -35.07
C PHE A 387 -7.08 30.95 -36.12
N THR A 388 -6.15 30.55 -36.99
CA THR A 388 -6.34 29.43 -37.94
C THR A 388 -5.52 28.20 -37.57
N ALA A 389 -4.58 28.34 -36.64
CA ALA A 389 -3.73 27.27 -36.15
C ALA A 389 -3.25 27.54 -34.71
N PHE A 390 -2.93 26.47 -34.00
CA PHE A 390 -2.29 26.46 -32.69
C PHE A 390 -1.00 25.63 -32.75
N CYS A 391 -0.16 25.70 -31.72
CA CYS A 391 1.11 24.96 -31.70
C CYS A 391 1.06 23.85 -30.66
N ALA A 392 1.44 22.63 -31.04
CA ALA A 392 1.50 21.47 -30.17
C ALA A 392 2.43 21.74 -28.96
N GLY A 393 1.94 21.54 -27.74
CA GLY A 393 2.69 21.85 -26.51
C GLY A 393 2.83 23.35 -26.21
N GLY A 394 2.23 24.22 -27.04
CA GLY A 394 2.25 25.66 -26.86
C GLY A 394 1.29 26.13 -25.78
N SER A 395 1.62 27.25 -25.15
CA SER A 395 0.82 27.87 -24.09
C SER A 395 -0.16 28.92 -24.64
N LEU A 396 -1.41 28.86 -24.20
CA LEU A 396 -2.49 29.78 -24.54
C LEU A 396 -3.01 30.47 -23.27
N ASP A 397 -2.80 31.79 -23.18
CA ASP A 397 -3.44 32.63 -22.17
C ASP A 397 -4.86 33.01 -22.64
N LEU A 398 -5.86 32.45 -21.97
CA LEU A 398 -7.28 32.59 -22.28
C LEU A 398 -7.89 33.67 -21.41
N SER A 399 -8.35 34.76 -22.01
CA SER A 399 -8.88 35.90 -21.27
C SER A 399 -10.10 36.53 -21.95
N ILE A 400 -10.88 37.25 -21.16
CA ILE A 400 -12.06 37.98 -21.61
C ILE A 400 -11.87 39.45 -21.24
N ALA A 401 -11.83 40.33 -22.24
CA ALA A 401 -11.91 41.77 -22.03
C ALA A 401 -13.35 42.18 -21.67
N ASN A 402 -13.51 43.29 -20.95
CA ASN A 402 -14.83 43.88 -20.65
C ASN A 402 -15.85 42.90 -20.03
N LYS A 403 -15.41 42.07 -19.07
CA LYS A 403 -16.29 41.10 -18.37
C LYS A 403 -17.54 41.76 -17.80
N GLN A 404 -18.68 41.12 -17.98
CA GLN A 404 -19.95 41.54 -17.43
C GLN A 404 -20.20 40.90 -16.07
N ASN A 405 -20.76 41.66 -15.12
CA ASN A 405 -21.09 41.13 -13.79
C ASN A 405 -22.24 40.12 -13.88
N GLY A 406 -22.15 39.02 -13.13
CA GLY A 406 -23.17 37.96 -13.13
C GLY A 406 -23.11 36.98 -14.31
N ILE A 407 -22.09 37.08 -15.18
CA ILE A 407 -21.85 36.15 -16.29
C ILE A 407 -20.66 35.24 -15.96
N THR A 408 -20.81 33.94 -16.18
CA THR A 408 -19.73 32.94 -16.11
C THR A 408 -19.18 32.67 -17.50
N TYR A 409 -17.86 32.72 -17.66
CA TYR A 409 -17.16 32.45 -18.92
C TYR A 409 -16.39 31.15 -18.80
N THR A 410 -16.75 30.16 -19.60
CA THR A 410 -16.14 28.82 -19.55
C THR A 410 -15.49 28.51 -20.89
N TRP A 411 -14.22 28.10 -20.84
CA TRP A 411 -13.45 27.71 -22.01
C TRP A 411 -13.47 26.18 -22.20
N TYR A 412 -13.43 25.74 -23.44
CA TYR A 412 -13.46 24.32 -23.80
C TYR A 412 -12.47 24.00 -24.93
N ASN A 413 -11.84 22.83 -24.86
CA ASN A 413 -11.24 22.17 -26.02
C ASN A 413 -12.18 21.06 -26.49
N GLY A 414 -12.85 21.27 -27.63
CA GLY A 414 -13.94 20.42 -28.08
C GLY A 414 -15.10 20.46 -27.09
N ASN A 415 -15.34 19.35 -26.40
CA ASN A 415 -16.34 19.24 -25.34
C ASN A 415 -15.72 19.29 -23.92
N ASP A 416 -14.40 19.24 -23.80
CA ASP A 416 -13.71 19.18 -22.51
C ASP A 416 -13.53 20.58 -21.94
N VAL A 417 -13.92 20.77 -20.68
CA VAL A 417 -13.76 22.04 -19.96
C VAL A 417 -12.27 22.31 -19.70
N ILE A 418 -11.81 23.51 -20.04
CA ILE A 418 -10.48 23.99 -19.70
C ILE A 418 -10.53 24.64 -18.31
N SER A 419 -9.90 23.99 -17.33
CA SER A 419 -9.87 24.43 -15.93
C SER A 419 -8.58 25.14 -15.51
N VAL A 420 -7.57 25.17 -16.38
CA VAL A 420 -6.24 25.76 -16.11
C VAL A 420 -5.93 26.82 -17.16
N ASN A 421 -5.49 28.00 -16.69
CA ASN A 421 -4.99 29.08 -17.53
C ASN A 421 -3.57 29.47 -17.04
N PRO A 422 -2.54 29.49 -17.90
CA PRO A 422 -2.59 29.24 -19.34
C PRO A 422 -2.83 27.77 -19.71
N TYR A 423 -3.58 27.55 -20.77
CA TYR A 423 -3.87 26.23 -21.32
C TYR A 423 -2.70 25.74 -22.19
N ILE A 424 -2.21 24.52 -21.95
CA ILE A 424 -1.19 23.90 -22.80
C ILE A 424 -1.89 23.04 -23.86
N VAL A 425 -1.66 23.37 -25.14
CA VAL A 425 -2.23 22.62 -26.27
C VAL A 425 -1.66 21.19 -26.26
N PRO A 426 -2.51 20.14 -26.22
CA PRO A 426 -2.05 18.77 -26.18
C PRO A 426 -1.20 18.40 -27.39
N GLY A 427 -0.02 17.82 -27.17
CA GLY A 427 0.93 17.50 -28.24
C GLY A 427 0.45 16.43 -29.23
N SER A 428 -0.52 15.60 -28.84
CA SER A 428 -1.06 14.52 -29.67
C SER A 428 -2.14 14.97 -30.66
N GLN A 429 -2.65 16.20 -30.56
CA GLN A 429 -3.73 16.68 -31.41
C GLN A 429 -3.20 17.15 -32.78
N SER A 430 -3.89 16.78 -33.86
CA SER A 430 -3.66 17.33 -35.21
C SER A 430 -4.53 18.54 -35.51
N THR A 431 -5.71 18.59 -34.88
CA THR A 431 -6.65 19.71 -34.91
C THR A 431 -7.20 19.95 -33.51
N MET A 432 -7.64 21.18 -33.24
CA MET A 432 -8.21 21.58 -31.96
C MET A 432 -9.41 22.51 -32.19
N SER A 433 -10.46 22.33 -31.39
CA SER A 433 -11.64 23.20 -31.41
C SER A 433 -11.70 24.01 -30.11
N LEU A 434 -11.21 25.25 -30.12
CA LEU A 434 -11.21 26.11 -28.93
C LEU A 434 -12.50 26.94 -28.88
N ARG A 435 -13.23 26.82 -27.78
CA ARG A 435 -14.56 27.44 -27.60
C ARG A 435 -14.62 28.20 -26.28
N MET A 436 -15.41 29.26 -26.24
CA MET A 436 -15.69 30.02 -25.04
C MET A 436 -17.19 30.31 -24.96
N VAL A 437 -17.82 29.85 -23.89
CA VAL A 437 -19.25 30.02 -23.63
C VAL A 437 -19.45 30.96 -22.45
N ALA A 438 -20.23 32.02 -22.66
CA ALA A 438 -20.65 32.99 -21.66
C ALA A 438 -22.09 32.68 -21.22
N ALA A 439 -22.29 32.29 -19.96
CA ALA A 439 -23.58 31.92 -19.40
C ALA A 439 -24.05 32.92 -18.33
N ASP A 440 -25.31 33.32 -18.39
CA ASP A 440 -25.93 34.16 -17.36
C ASP A 440 -26.30 33.32 -16.13
N ASN A 441 -25.73 33.67 -14.98
CA ASN A 441 -25.91 32.92 -13.75
C ASN A 441 -27.35 32.96 -13.21
N SER A 442 -28.16 33.94 -13.64
CA SER A 442 -29.57 34.04 -13.27
C SER A 442 -30.50 33.17 -14.14
N GLY A 443 -30.01 32.69 -15.29
CA GLY A 443 -30.82 32.02 -16.30
C GLY A 443 -31.78 32.95 -17.06
N ALA A 444 -31.74 34.27 -16.83
CA ALA A 444 -32.64 35.23 -17.47
C ALA A 444 -32.30 35.47 -18.95
N LYS A 445 -31.02 35.33 -19.33
CA LYS A 445 -30.53 35.39 -20.72
C LYS A 445 -29.96 34.05 -21.15
N CYS A 446 -30.13 33.76 -22.42
CA CYS A 446 -29.47 32.64 -23.07
C CYS A 446 -27.96 32.82 -23.15
N ALA A 447 -27.21 31.73 -23.05
CA ALA A 447 -25.76 31.74 -23.23
C ALA A 447 -25.34 32.14 -24.65
N ALA A 448 -24.12 32.66 -24.77
CA ALA A 448 -23.47 33.04 -26.03
C ALA A 448 -22.12 32.32 -26.17
N GLU A 449 -21.71 32.00 -27.40
CA GLU A 449 -20.45 31.33 -27.67
C GLU A 449 -19.61 32.10 -28.70
N GLN A 450 -18.28 32.07 -28.52
CA GLN A 450 -17.31 32.31 -29.58
C GLN A 450 -16.41 31.08 -29.70
N SER A 451 -16.10 30.68 -30.93
CA SER A 451 -15.29 29.49 -31.15
C SER A 451 -14.49 29.53 -32.45
N VAL A 452 -13.41 28.76 -32.46
CA VAL A 452 -12.71 28.31 -33.66
C VAL A 452 -12.74 26.80 -33.64
N LEU A 453 -13.32 26.20 -34.68
CA LEU A 453 -13.49 24.75 -34.80
C LEU A 453 -12.42 24.19 -35.73
N GLU A 454 -11.84 23.05 -35.35
CA GLU A 454 -10.88 22.29 -36.14
C GLU A 454 -9.68 23.11 -36.65
N ALA A 455 -9.17 24.06 -35.84
CA ALA A 455 -7.93 24.74 -36.18
C ALA A 455 -6.75 23.76 -36.18
N ASN A 456 -5.84 23.92 -37.14
CA ASN A 456 -4.68 23.04 -37.28
C ASN A 456 -3.77 23.14 -36.05
N VAL A 457 -3.29 22.01 -35.52
CA VAL A 457 -2.26 21.98 -34.48
C VAL A 457 -0.92 21.66 -35.15
N THR A 458 -0.07 22.68 -35.26
CA THR A 458 1.24 22.55 -35.91
C THR A 458 2.20 21.83 -34.97
N GLN A 459 2.77 20.74 -35.46
CA GLN A 459 3.67 19.88 -34.70
C GLN A 459 5.11 20.39 -34.73
N ASN A 460 5.87 20.12 -33.65
CA ASN A 460 7.30 20.45 -33.51
C ASN A 460 7.67 21.92 -33.72
N SER A 461 6.71 22.84 -33.57
CA SER A 461 6.91 24.27 -33.76
C SER A 461 7.04 25.05 -32.45
N THR A 462 6.72 24.45 -31.29
CA THR A 462 6.75 25.14 -30.00
C THR A 462 8.17 25.22 -29.44
N PRO A 463 8.67 26.43 -29.08
CA PRO A 463 9.96 26.56 -28.45
C PRO A 463 9.94 26.04 -26.99
N VAL A 464 11.10 25.58 -26.51
CA VAL A 464 11.26 25.03 -25.15
C VAL A 464 12.29 25.87 -24.39
N ILE A 465 11.96 26.23 -23.15
CA ILE A 465 12.92 26.83 -22.22
C ILE A 465 13.65 25.68 -21.51
N LYS A 466 14.97 25.64 -21.61
CA LYS A 466 15.80 24.65 -20.92
C LYS A 466 15.93 24.99 -19.44
N ALA A 467 16.18 26.25 -19.11
CA ALA A 467 16.30 26.73 -17.74
C ALA A 467 16.09 28.24 -17.62
N ILE A 468 15.72 28.69 -16.42
CA ILE A 468 15.93 30.07 -15.97
C ILE A 468 17.17 30.07 -15.07
N ASN A 469 18.27 30.56 -15.62
CA ASN A 469 19.57 30.66 -14.97
C ASN A 469 19.64 31.90 -14.07
N GLY A 470 20.54 31.86 -13.08
CA GLY A 470 20.67 32.90 -12.05
C GLY A 470 20.50 32.34 -10.63
N SER A 471 21.09 33.05 -9.67
CA SER A 471 21.02 32.72 -8.25
C SER A 471 19.59 32.88 -7.73
N THR A 472 19.14 31.96 -6.88
CA THR A 472 17.87 32.07 -6.12
C THR A 472 18.00 33.00 -4.91
N THR A 473 19.22 33.39 -4.54
CA THR A 473 19.53 34.32 -3.46
C THR A 473 19.82 35.69 -4.03
N LEU A 474 19.22 36.73 -3.44
CA LEU A 474 19.52 38.12 -3.75
C LEU A 474 20.81 38.52 -3.04
N CYS A 475 21.85 38.83 -3.81
CA CYS A 475 23.17 39.21 -3.31
C CYS A 475 23.32 40.73 -3.43
N GLY A 476 23.48 41.46 -2.32
CA GLY A 476 23.40 42.93 -2.38
C GLY A 476 21.98 43.45 -2.62
N GLY A 477 20.97 42.61 -2.38
CA GLY A 477 19.56 42.93 -2.62
C GLY A 477 19.05 42.64 -4.04
N GLU A 478 19.90 42.16 -4.96
CA GLU A 478 19.49 41.84 -6.34
C GLU A 478 20.08 40.54 -6.88
N THR A 479 19.46 39.99 -7.93
CA THR A 479 20.04 38.90 -8.75
C THR A 479 19.58 39.06 -10.20
N ARG A 480 20.40 38.61 -11.14
CA ARG A 480 20.05 38.58 -12.57
C ARG A 480 19.54 37.19 -12.92
N LEU A 481 18.31 37.12 -13.41
CA LEU A 481 17.73 35.91 -14.01
C LEU A 481 17.84 35.98 -15.52
N THR A 482 18.26 34.91 -16.18
CA THR A 482 18.41 34.83 -17.64
C THR A 482 17.76 33.56 -18.16
N ILE A 483 16.97 33.68 -19.22
CA ILE A 483 16.32 32.54 -19.88
C ILE A 483 17.32 31.87 -20.81
N GLU A 484 17.43 30.54 -20.71
CA GLU A 484 18.17 29.71 -21.65
C GLU A 484 17.18 28.88 -22.48
N PRO A 485 16.94 29.25 -23.75
CA PRO A 485 16.20 28.41 -24.69
C PRO A 485 16.94 27.08 -24.94
N GLN A 486 16.20 26.00 -25.16
CA GLN A 486 16.77 24.68 -25.48
C GLN A 486 17.47 24.65 -26.85
N ALA A 487 16.97 25.45 -27.80
CA ALA A 487 17.56 25.60 -29.13
C ALA A 487 17.92 27.06 -29.38
N ALA A 488 19.00 27.31 -30.10
CA ALA A 488 19.36 28.66 -30.51
C ALA A 488 18.33 29.19 -31.52
N GLY A 489 17.93 30.45 -31.37
CA GLY A 489 16.95 31.10 -32.24
C GLY A 489 16.62 32.51 -31.80
N THR A 490 15.81 33.22 -32.58
CA THR A 490 15.27 34.54 -32.23
C THR A 490 13.92 34.37 -31.55
N TYR A 491 13.80 34.87 -30.32
CA TYR A 491 12.59 34.79 -29.52
C TYR A 491 12.19 36.17 -28.99
N THR A 492 10.91 36.35 -28.74
CA THR A 492 10.41 37.43 -27.87
C THR A 492 10.10 36.84 -26.49
N TYR A 493 10.48 37.55 -25.44
CA TYR A 493 10.39 37.07 -24.07
C TYR A 493 9.23 37.76 -23.34
N THR A 494 8.56 37.04 -22.45
CA THR A 494 7.56 37.61 -21.56
C THR A 494 7.81 37.05 -20.17
N TRP A 495 7.99 37.97 -19.22
CA TRP A 495 8.19 37.65 -17.81
C TRP A 495 6.92 37.87 -17.00
N TYR A 496 6.82 37.14 -15.90
CA TYR A 496 5.75 37.25 -14.92
C TYR A 496 6.37 37.26 -13.53
N LYS A 497 5.77 38.00 -12.60
CA LYS A 497 6.08 38.02 -11.18
C LYS A 497 4.84 37.64 -10.40
N ASP A 498 4.91 36.57 -9.62
CA ASP A 498 3.82 36.06 -8.80
C ASP A 498 2.52 35.83 -9.61
N GLY A 499 2.69 35.42 -10.88
CA GLY A 499 1.60 35.19 -11.84
C GLY A 499 1.17 36.42 -12.65
N GLU A 500 1.60 37.63 -12.29
CA GLU A 500 1.28 38.86 -13.02
C GLU A 500 2.30 39.17 -14.12
N LYS A 501 1.84 39.52 -15.31
CA LYS A 501 2.70 39.83 -16.46
C LYS A 501 3.50 41.12 -16.24
N MET A 502 4.81 41.05 -16.51
CA MET A 502 5.75 42.17 -16.45
C MET A 502 5.87 42.90 -17.79
N THR A 503 6.39 44.13 -17.77
CA THR A 503 6.69 44.92 -18.98
C THR A 503 8.00 44.52 -19.66
N ASP A 504 8.89 43.83 -18.97
CA ASP A 504 10.20 43.41 -19.48
C ASP A 504 10.07 42.35 -20.57
N THR A 505 10.77 42.58 -21.69
CA THR A 505 10.76 41.70 -22.87
C THR A 505 12.14 41.20 -23.28
N THR A 506 13.16 41.45 -22.45
CA THR A 506 14.53 40.96 -22.64
C THR A 506 14.67 39.50 -22.23
N ASP A 507 15.74 38.85 -22.70
CA ASP A 507 16.10 37.47 -22.33
C ASP A 507 16.60 37.35 -20.87
N TYR A 508 16.79 38.46 -20.19
CA TYR A 508 17.10 38.54 -18.76
C TYR A 508 16.26 39.60 -18.05
N ILE A 509 16.15 39.48 -16.73
CA ILE A 509 15.64 40.51 -15.81
C ILE A 509 16.55 40.62 -14.59
N VAL A 510 16.54 41.78 -13.94
CA VAL A 510 17.12 41.98 -12.61
C VAL A 510 15.98 42.03 -11.61
N VAL A 511 16.05 41.20 -10.58
CA VAL A 511 14.99 41.07 -9.58
C VAL A 511 15.52 41.39 -8.20
N THR A 512 14.67 42.04 -7.40
CA THR A 512 15.04 42.59 -6.08
C THR A 512 14.07 42.22 -4.96
N THR A 513 13.00 41.47 -5.27
CA THR A 513 11.95 41.11 -4.29
C THR A 513 12.18 39.70 -3.75
N PRO A 514 12.47 39.52 -2.44
CA PRO A 514 12.58 38.21 -1.82
C PRO A 514 11.25 37.45 -1.84
N GLY A 515 11.30 36.13 -1.95
CA GLY A 515 10.13 35.24 -1.88
C GLY A 515 9.20 35.23 -3.08
N SER A 516 9.36 36.19 -4.01
CA SER A 516 8.60 36.21 -5.26
C SER A 516 8.97 35.05 -6.18
N GLU A 517 7.99 34.55 -6.89
CA GLU A 517 8.13 33.59 -7.97
C GLU A 517 8.15 34.32 -9.31
N TYR A 518 9.20 34.10 -10.10
CA TYR A 518 9.27 34.63 -11.45
C TYR A 518 9.04 33.50 -12.44
N SER A 519 8.21 33.73 -13.44
CA SER A 519 8.04 32.80 -14.54
C SER A 519 8.21 33.48 -15.88
N ALA A 520 8.50 32.70 -16.92
CA ALA A 520 8.71 33.25 -18.24
C ALA A 520 8.23 32.31 -19.35
N THR A 521 7.83 32.92 -20.46
CA THR A 521 7.55 32.24 -21.72
C THR A 521 8.38 32.86 -22.83
N ILE A 522 8.68 32.06 -23.86
CA ILE A 522 9.34 32.52 -25.09
C ILE A 522 8.43 32.27 -26.28
N LYS A 523 8.34 33.24 -27.18
CA LYS A 523 7.58 33.16 -28.42
C LYS A 523 8.53 33.20 -29.61
N ASN A 524 8.36 32.26 -30.55
CA ASN A 524 9.15 32.20 -31.78
C ASN A 524 8.49 32.96 -32.94
N ALA A 525 9.18 33.02 -34.08
CA ALA A 525 8.69 33.69 -35.29
C ALA A 525 7.38 33.08 -35.86
N ALA A 526 7.13 31.79 -35.63
CA ALA A 526 5.89 31.12 -36.02
C ALA A 526 4.70 31.48 -35.10
N GLY A 527 4.93 32.27 -34.06
CA GLY A 527 3.91 32.69 -33.11
C GLY A 527 3.67 31.72 -31.96
N CYS A 528 4.40 30.60 -31.90
CA CYS A 528 4.26 29.59 -30.85
C CYS A 528 4.93 30.05 -29.55
N ILE A 529 4.20 29.92 -28.45
CA ILE A 529 4.63 30.31 -27.11
C ILE A 529 4.96 29.06 -26.30
N SER A 530 6.12 29.02 -25.64
CA SER A 530 6.52 27.91 -24.78
C SER A 530 5.59 27.73 -23.58
N ALA A 531 5.60 26.54 -22.98
CA ALA A 531 5.13 26.38 -21.60
C ALA A 531 5.92 27.31 -20.64
N PRO A 532 5.31 27.79 -19.54
CA PRO A 532 5.99 28.66 -18.59
C PRO A 532 7.08 27.90 -17.84
N ALA A 533 8.28 28.48 -17.80
CA ALA A 533 9.35 28.06 -16.90
C ALA A 533 9.32 28.92 -15.64
N VAL A 534 9.59 28.34 -14.47
CA VAL A 534 9.43 29.01 -13.17
C VAL A 534 10.75 29.03 -12.40
N LYS A 535 11.03 30.13 -11.70
CA LYS A 535 12.17 30.32 -10.79
C LYS A 535 11.71 31.05 -9.54
N LYS A 536 11.84 30.39 -8.38
CA LYS A 536 11.49 30.97 -7.08
C LYS A 536 12.72 31.61 -6.42
N ILE A 537 12.57 32.86 -5.96
CA ILE A 537 13.58 33.56 -5.15
C ILE A 537 13.36 33.21 -3.68
N LEU A 538 14.45 33.01 -2.93
CA LEU A 538 14.37 32.74 -1.50
C LEU A 538 13.80 33.94 -0.74
N ASN A 539 13.18 33.68 0.41
CA ASN A 539 12.63 34.74 1.28
C ASN A 539 13.71 35.56 2.00
N THR A 540 14.99 35.19 1.85
CA THR A 540 16.14 35.79 2.53
C THR A 540 17.09 36.44 1.54
N ILE A 541 17.59 37.62 1.91
CA ILE A 541 18.64 38.35 1.21
C ILE A 541 19.99 37.96 1.84
N SER A 542 21.06 37.95 1.04
CA SER A 542 22.43 37.73 1.51
C SER A 542 23.35 38.82 0.97
N ASP A 543 24.49 39.03 1.64
CA ASP A 543 25.56 39.92 1.20
C ASP A 543 26.89 39.18 1.20
N LEU A 544 27.92 39.77 0.57
CA LEU A 544 29.30 39.29 0.70
C LEU A 544 29.69 39.24 2.19
N PRO A 545 30.42 38.20 2.65
CA PRO A 545 30.86 38.14 4.04
C PRO A 545 31.81 39.30 4.35
N VAL A 546 31.64 39.92 5.52
CA VAL A 546 32.54 40.93 6.08
C VAL A 546 33.09 40.39 7.38
N LEU A 547 34.40 40.16 7.41
CA LEU A 547 35.10 39.57 8.54
C LEU A 547 35.60 40.64 9.53
N SER A 548 35.55 40.31 10.81
CA SER A 548 36.20 41.05 11.91
C SER A 548 37.00 40.08 12.77
N TRP A 549 37.92 40.56 13.62
CA TRP A 549 38.59 39.69 14.58
C TRP A 549 37.75 39.53 15.85
N LYS A 550 37.59 38.29 16.32
CA LYS A 550 37.09 37.94 17.66
C LYS A 550 38.23 37.58 18.62
N ALA A 551 39.24 36.89 18.11
CA ALA A 551 40.46 36.56 18.84
C ALA A 551 41.66 36.71 17.90
N ASN A 552 42.59 37.59 18.27
CA ASN A 552 43.77 37.93 17.47
C ASN A 552 44.96 38.33 18.37
N PRO A 553 45.63 37.36 19.02
CA PRO A 553 46.73 37.66 19.93
C PRO A 553 47.83 38.46 19.21
N ALA A 554 48.22 39.59 19.81
CA ALA A 554 49.25 40.48 19.26
C ALA A 554 50.68 39.92 19.44
N GLU A 555 50.87 39.11 20.48
CA GLU A 555 52.16 38.50 20.83
C GLU A 555 52.00 37.02 21.15
N ALA A 556 53.03 36.22 20.89
CA ALA A 556 53.05 34.80 21.20
C ALA A 556 54.47 34.26 21.42
N ILE A 557 54.59 33.04 21.98
CA ILE A 557 55.88 32.43 22.29
C ILE A 557 56.22 31.37 21.24
N TYR A 558 57.49 31.26 20.84
CA TYR A 558 57.94 30.18 19.95
C TYR A 558 57.57 28.77 20.47
N GLY A 559 57.24 27.86 19.56
CA GLY A 559 56.84 26.48 19.85
C GLY A 559 55.43 26.32 20.43
N THR A 560 54.70 27.43 20.63
CA THR A 560 53.31 27.38 21.12
C THR A 560 52.30 27.35 19.99
N LYS A 561 51.04 27.07 20.33
CA LYS A 561 49.92 27.18 19.41
C LYS A 561 49.07 28.38 19.78
N VAL A 562 48.66 29.16 18.79
CA VAL A 562 47.77 30.30 18.96
C VAL A 562 46.53 30.12 18.12
N THR A 563 45.38 30.46 18.69
CA THR A 563 44.10 30.40 17.99
C THR A 563 43.74 31.80 17.53
N LEU A 564 43.48 31.96 16.24
CA LEU A 564 42.80 33.14 15.71
C LEU A 564 41.36 32.77 15.40
N GLN A 565 40.45 33.69 15.71
CA GLN A 565 39.04 33.54 15.40
C GLN A 565 38.51 34.82 14.77
N THR A 566 37.77 34.65 13.68
CA THR A 566 37.03 35.72 13.02
C THR A 566 35.59 35.77 13.51
N GLY A 567 35.01 36.96 13.53
CA GLY A 567 33.58 37.19 13.55
C GLY A 567 33.08 37.59 12.16
N ILE A 568 31.77 37.50 11.98
CA ILE A 568 31.09 38.00 10.79
C ILE A 568 30.33 39.26 11.23
N GLN A 569 30.62 40.39 10.59
CA GLN A 569 29.90 41.63 10.81
C GLN A 569 28.66 41.71 9.92
N TYR A 570 28.75 41.26 8.66
CA TYR A 570 27.67 41.21 7.67
C TYR A 570 27.89 40.02 6.73
N GLY A 571 26.81 39.47 6.16
CA GLY A 571 26.86 38.37 5.17
C GLY A 571 27.31 37.02 5.76
N PRO A 572 26.44 36.00 5.86
CA PRO A 572 26.82 34.71 6.43
C PRO A 572 27.91 34.04 5.59
N ALA A 573 28.97 33.52 6.20
CA ALA A 573 30.03 32.78 5.51
C ALA A 573 29.75 31.27 5.56
N THR A 574 30.01 30.59 4.46
CA THR A 574 29.92 29.12 4.36
C THR A 574 31.29 28.46 4.30
N ASP A 575 32.34 29.21 3.95
CA ASP A 575 33.70 28.69 3.84
C ASP A 575 34.75 29.76 4.20
N TYR A 576 35.95 29.33 4.60
CA TYR A 576 37.06 30.18 5.03
C TYR A 576 38.39 29.65 4.50
N THR A 577 39.16 30.54 3.87
CA THR A 577 40.53 30.26 3.42
C THR A 577 41.51 31.03 4.28
N TRP A 578 42.42 30.31 4.95
CA TRP A 578 43.44 30.89 5.82
C TRP A 578 44.84 30.65 5.27
N THR A 579 45.74 31.63 5.42
CA THR A 579 47.16 31.51 5.04
C THR A 579 48.07 32.14 6.08
N VAL A 580 49.30 31.63 6.17
CA VAL A 580 50.37 32.13 7.05
C VAL A 580 51.64 32.34 6.24
N ASP A 581 52.39 33.41 6.50
CA ASP A 581 53.55 33.84 5.70
C ASP A 581 54.90 33.28 6.17
N ASN A 582 54.90 32.16 6.90
CA ASN A 582 56.11 31.50 7.36
C ASN A 582 56.03 29.99 7.12
N PRO A 583 56.96 29.40 6.34
CA PRO A 583 56.92 27.97 6.01
C PRO A 583 57.15 27.05 7.20
N ASN A 584 57.73 27.56 8.30
CA ASN A 584 57.97 26.81 9.53
C ASN A 584 56.80 26.92 10.52
N ALA A 585 55.80 27.75 10.24
CA ALA A 585 54.55 27.80 10.98
C ALA A 585 53.51 26.89 10.30
N LYS A 586 52.78 26.09 11.07
CA LYS A 586 51.73 25.22 10.53
C LYS A 586 50.36 25.76 10.87
N ILE A 587 49.51 25.92 9.85
CA ILE A 587 48.13 26.35 10.02
C ILE A 587 47.18 25.15 9.94
N THR A 588 46.25 25.06 10.88
CA THR A 588 45.15 24.09 10.88
C THR A 588 43.83 24.84 10.94
N PRO A 589 43.21 25.12 9.78
CA PRO A 589 41.93 25.81 9.70
C PRO A 589 40.77 24.94 10.22
N SER A 590 39.78 25.59 10.82
CA SER A 590 38.50 25.00 11.24
C SER A 590 37.39 26.05 11.12
N GLY A 591 36.97 26.35 9.89
CA GLY A 591 35.93 27.35 9.61
C GLY A 591 36.37 28.77 9.99
N ASP A 592 35.59 29.43 10.85
CA ASP A 592 35.84 30.81 11.33
C ASP A 592 37.05 30.93 12.27
N THR A 593 37.69 29.81 12.57
CA THR A 593 38.81 29.68 13.51
C THR A 593 39.99 29.00 12.81
N ALA A 594 41.21 29.43 13.13
CA ALA A 594 42.43 28.73 12.73
C ALA A 594 43.39 28.59 13.90
N LEU A 595 43.93 27.38 14.05
CA LEU A 595 45.01 27.09 14.99
C LEU A 595 46.35 27.22 14.24
N ILE A 596 47.21 28.11 14.71
CA ILE A 596 48.55 28.32 14.18
C ILE A 596 49.55 27.69 15.16
N GLU A 597 50.28 26.67 14.71
CA GLU A 597 51.44 26.15 15.39
C GLU A 597 52.64 27.01 15.00
N LEU A 598 53.18 27.75 15.96
CA LEU A 598 54.29 28.66 15.74
C LEU A 598 55.60 27.88 15.55
N PRO A 599 56.59 28.45 14.85
CA PRO A 599 57.91 27.82 14.68
C PRO A 599 58.52 27.43 16.03
N ALA A 600 59.29 26.34 16.09
CA ALA A 600 59.84 25.82 17.34
C ALA A 600 60.87 26.77 18.02
N SER A 601 61.53 27.63 17.25
CA SER A 601 62.53 28.58 17.73
C SER A 601 62.68 29.76 16.75
N GLY A 602 63.15 30.89 17.26
CA GLY A 602 63.60 32.02 16.44
C GLY A 602 64.00 33.24 17.28
N ASP A 603 64.24 34.35 16.60
CA ASP A 603 64.64 35.61 17.23
C ASP A 603 63.44 36.37 17.80
N THR A 604 63.57 36.83 19.05
CA THR A 604 62.55 37.67 19.70
C THR A 604 62.24 38.90 18.84
N GLY A 605 60.94 39.17 18.62
CA GLY A 605 60.46 40.29 17.82
C GLY A 605 60.12 39.94 16.37
N THR A 606 60.33 38.70 15.91
CA THR A 606 59.99 38.30 14.54
C THR A 606 58.47 38.35 14.31
N PRO A 607 57.98 39.05 13.28
CA PRO A 607 56.56 39.09 12.94
C PRO A 607 56.14 37.82 12.16
N LEU A 608 54.92 37.35 12.41
CA LEU A 608 54.22 36.32 11.66
C LEU A 608 52.89 36.88 11.15
N LYS A 609 52.68 36.95 9.84
CA LYS A 609 51.44 37.44 9.22
C LYS A 609 50.48 36.27 8.95
N VAL A 610 49.23 36.45 9.36
CA VAL A 610 48.12 35.55 9.08
C VAL A 610 47.05 36.32 8.31
N THR A 611 46.50 35.71 7.26
CA THR A 611 45.41 36.30 6.48
C THR A 611 44.26 35.32 6.29
N VAL A 612 43.04 35.84 6.21
CA VAL A 612 41.81 35.04 6.07
C VAL A 612 40.83 35.69 5.11
N GLN A 613 40.17 34.87 4.29
CA GLN A 613 39.08 35.27 3.40
C GLN A 613 37.91 34.31 3.57
N ALA A 614 36.69 34.83 3.71
CA ALA A 614 35.47 34.03 3.78
C ALA A 614 34.75 34.01 2.45
N GLN A 615 33.94 32.97 2.20
CA GLN A 615 33.11 32.84 1.01
C GLN A 615 31.70 32.42 1.37
N ASN A 616 30.72 32.94 0.63
CA ASN A 616 29.36 32.43 0.58
C ASN A 616 28.84 32.38 -0.86
N ILE A 617 27.52 32.16 -1.03
CA ILE A 617 26.88 32.10 -2.35
C ILE A 617 27.00 33.41 -3.16
N CYS A 618 27.22 34.55 -2.48
CA CYS A 618 27.40 35.85 -3.12
C CYS A 618 28.85 36.14 -3.53
N GLY A 619 29.81 35.36 -3.05
CA GLY A 619 31.22 35.51 -3.40
C GLY A 619 32.15 35.54 -2.18
N LYS A 620 33.37 36.02 -2.41
CA LYS A 620 34.45 36.07 -1.41
C LYS A 620 34.53 37.44 -0.74
N SER A 621 34.82 37.46 0.56
CA SER A 621 35.08 38.66 1.35
C SER A 621 36.35 39.38 0.89
N THR A 622 36.56 40.60 1.36
CA THR A 622 37.92 41.17 1.40
C THR A 622 38.82 40.34 2.32
N VAL A 623 40.12 40.32 2.05
CA VAL A 623 41.10 39.64 2.90
C VAL A 623 41.26 40.41 4.21
N LEU A 624 41.11 39.73 5.34
CA LEU A 624 41.40 40.26 6.68
C LEU A 624 42.79 39.79 7.11
N GLU A 625 43.61 40.71 7.62
CA GLU A 625 45.02 40.44 7.97
C GLU A 625 45.28 40.69 9.46
N HIS A 626 46.23 39.94 10.04
CA HIS A 626 46.74 40.14 11.40
C HIS A 626 48.23 39.78 11.49
N THR A 627 48.96 40.42 12.40
CA THR A 627 50.38 40.15 12.65
C THR A 627 50.60 39.78 14.11
N ILE A 628 51.32 38.68 14.33
CA ILE A 628 51.69 38.18 15.66
C ILE A 628 53.19 38.38 15.86
N THR A 629 53.58 39.02 16.96
CA THR A 629 54.99 39.22 17.32
C THR A 629 55.48 38.08 18.22
N MET A 630 56.51 37.34 17.79
CA MET A 630 56.99 36.16 18.52
C MET A 630 58.08 36.50 19.55
N ASN A 631 58.06 35.85 20.72
CA ASN A 631 59.07 36.00 21.78
C ASN A 631 59.51 34.65 22.39
N ASN A 632 60.56 34.66 23.23
CA ASN A 632 61.18 33.47 23.84
C ASN A 632 60.90 33.29 25.35
N ASN A 633 59.96 34.04 25.95
CA ASN A 633 59.76 33.99 27.40
C ASN A 633 58.80 32.86 27.81
N CYS A 634 59.34 31.69 28.20
CA CYS A 634 58.57 30.49 28.54
C CYS A 634 58.05 30.52 30.00
N PRO A 635 56.73 30.73 30.25
CA PRO A 635 56.20 30.81 31.61
C PRO A 635 56.10 29.44 32.30
N VAL A 636 56.07 29.43 33.63
CA VAL A 636 55.81 28.21 34.42
C VAL A 636 54.30 27.94 34.48
N PRO A 637 53.81 26.74 34.13
CA PRO A 637 52.39 26.42 34.18
C PRO A 637 51.89 26.26 35.62
N THR A 638 50.65 26.68 35.88
CA THR A 638 49.93 26.46 37.16
C THR A 638 48.84 25.42 36.96
N LEU A 639 48.69 24.46 37.88
CA LEU A 639 47.73 23.35 37.77
C LEU A 639 46.61 23.42 38.80
N THR A 640 45.44 22.89 38.44
CA THR A 640 44.34 22.54 39.36
C THR A 640 43.82 21.13 39.08
N SER A 641 43.44 20.41 40.13
CA SER A 641 42.73 19.13 39.98
C SER A 641 41.31 19.36 39.42
N GLN A 642 40.88 18.48 38.53
CA GLN A 642 39.53 18.49 37.93
C GLN A 642 38.67 17.31 38.41
N SER A 643 39.31 16.30 39.01
CA SER A 643 38.67 15.19 39.70
C SER A 643 38.97 15.26 41.21
N GLY A 644 38.14 14.60 42.02
CA GLY A 644 38.45 14.42 43.44
C GLY A 644 39.81 13.74 43.66
N LEU A 645 40.54 14.19 44.68
CA LEU A 645 41.86 13.62 45.04
C LEU A 645 41.77 12.20 45.61
N VAL A 646 40.57 11.75 46.00
CA VAL A 646 40.29 10.38 46.44
C VAL A 646 39.13 9.84 45.62
N GLN A 647 39.32 8.66 45.04
CA GLN A 647 38.31 7.94 44.27
C GLN A 647 38.22 6.50 44.77
N ASN A 648 37.05 5.90 44.65
CA ASN A 648 36.87 4.48 44.89
C ASN A 648 36.71 3.78 43.55
N ALA A 649 37.32 2.61 43.41
CA ALA A 649 37.21 1.75 42.24
C ALA A 649 37.09 0.29 42.68
N THR A 650 36.94 -0.60 41.73
CA THR A 650 36.96 -2.06 41.97
C THR A 650 37.99 -2.70 41.06
N ALA A 651 38.63 -3.78 41.50
CA ALA A 651 39.49 -4.58 40.65
C ALA A 651 38.77 -4.99 39.35
N GLY A 652 39.42 -4.81 38.21
CA GLY A 652 38.87 -4.98 36.86
C GLY A 652 38.14 -3.76 36.27
N SER A 653 37.98 -2.65 37.00
CA SER A 653 37.31 -1.42 36.51
C SER A 653 38.31 -0.37 35.99
N LYS A 654 37.79 0.74 35.42
CA LYS A 654 38.58 1.91 35.00
C LYS A 654 38.40 3.08 35.97
N ALA A 655 39.51 3.69 36.40
CA ALA A 655 39.52 4.93 37.18
C ALA A 655 39.88 6.14 36.31
N ALA A 656 39.28 7.29 36.57
CA ALA A 656 39.51 8.52 35.79
C ALA A 656 40.01 9.67 36.67
N VAL A 657 41.22 10.17 36.42
CA VAL A 657 41.82 11.33 37.11
C VAL A 657 42.16 12.43 36.11
N ALA A 658 41.99 13.70 36.49
CA ALA A 658 42.17 14.82 35.57
C ALA A 658 42.80 16.07 36.21
N VAL A 659 43.61 16.78 35.41
CA VAL A 659 44.22 18.07 35.75
C VAL A 659 43.92 19.11 34.67
N ALA A 660 43.87 20.37 35.06
CA ALA A 660 43.79 21.51 34.14
C ALA A 660 44.93 22.49 34.40
N VAL A 661 45.40 23.15 33.34
CA VAL A 661 46.33 24.28 33.43
C VAL A 661 45.52 25.57 33.56
N THR A 662 45.70 26.30 34.66
CA THR A 662 44.91 27.50 34.97
C THR A 662 45.61 28.80 34.63
N ALA A 663 46.95 28.80 34.54
CA ALA A 663 47.75 29.95 34.12
C ALA A 663 49.10 29.50 33.55
N GLY A 664 49.74 30.34 32.75
CA GLY A 664 51.12 30.12 32.27
C GLY A 664 51.31 28.90 31.37
N GLY A 665 50.24 28.41 30.71
CA GLY A 665 50.32 27.28 29.78
C GLY A 665 50.83 27.71 28.41
N ALA A 666 51.93 27.14 27.95
CA ALA A 666 52.55 27.39 26.65
C ALA A 666 52.72 26.04 25.93
N ASN A 667 51.63 25.59 25.29
CA ASN A 667 51.47 24.27 24.66
C ASN A 667 51.88 23.12 25.62
N PRO A 668 51.08 22.89 26.69
CA PRO A 668 51.41 21.95 27.74
C PRO A 668 51.38 20.50 27.25
N ALA A 669 52.47 19.79 27.44
CA ALA A 669 52.57 18.34 27.28
C ALA A 669 52.34 17.65 28.63
N TYR A 670 51.41 16.72 28.66
CA TYR A 670 51.04 15.97 29.86
C TYR A 670 51.78 14.64 29.90
N GLN A 671 52.17 14.21 31.10
CA GLN A 671 52.68 12.87 31.33
C GLN A 671 52.24 12.36 32.71
N TRP A 672 51.40 11.33 32.72
CA TRP A 672 50.94 10.68 33.93
C TRP A 672 51.92 9.60 34.42
N PHE A 673 51.97 9.44 35.74
CA PHE A 673 52.78 8.47 36.44
C PHE A 673 51.93 7.71 37.47
N LEU A 674 52.22 6.42 37.65
CA LEU A 674 51.64 5.56 38.69
C LEU A 674 52.69 5.27 39.76
N ASN A 675 52.29 5.35 41.02
CA ASN A 675 53.12 5.06 42.18
C ASN A 675 52.45 4.01 43.07
N THR A 676 53.26 3.24 43.80
CA THR A 676 52.81 2.26 44.80
C THR A 676 52.64 2.88 46.19
N THR A 677 53.11 4.12 46.38
CA THR A 677 52.94 4.91 47.61
C THR A 677 52.39 6.29 47.27
N LYS A 678 51.78 6.98 48.26
CA LYS A 678 51.21 8.33 48.09
C LYS A 678 52.31 9.39 47.90
N SER A 679 52.93 9.44 46.73
CA SER A 679 54.01 10.37 46.37
C SER A 679 53.90 10.85 44.92
N SER A 680 54.28 12.11 44.69
CA SER A 680 54.37 12.77 43.38
C SER A 680 55.76 12.64 42.72
N THR A 681 56.61 11.75 43.23
CA THR A 681 57.96 11.48 42.71
C THR A 681 58.25 9.99 42.68
N GLY A 682 59.14 9.56 41.79
CA GLY A 682 59.60 8.16 41.69
C GLY A 682 58.59 7.18 41.08
N GLY A 683 57.43 7.65 40.60
CA GLY A 683 56.43 6.81 39.93
C GLY A 683 56.86 6.33 38.54
N THR A 684 56.25 5.24 38.08
CA THR A 684 56.43 4.65 36.74
C THR A 684 55.58 5.41 35.72
N GLN A 685 56.17 5.78 34.59
CA GLN A 685 55.48 6.49 33.51
C GLN A 685 54.38 5.63 32.86
N ILE A 686 53.21 6.23 32.63
CA ILE A 686 52.10 5.59 31.90
C ILE A 686 52.23 5.92 30.41
N GLY A 687 52.19 4.91 29.55
CA GLY A 687 52.41 5.07 28.10
C GLY A 687 51.31 5.86 27.36
N ALA A 688 51.65 6.35 26.17
CA ALA A 688 50.70 6.99 25.26
C ALA A 688 49.69 5.98 24.66
N PRO A 689 48.46 6.40 24.32
CA PRO A 689 47.95 7.77 24.42
C PRO A 689 47.44 8.14 25.82
N ALA A 690 47.05 7.17 26.66
CA ALA A 690 46.35 7.44 27.93
C ALA A 690 47.18 8.31 28.90
N GLY A 691 48.50 8.09 28.98
CA GLY A 691 49.38 8.84 29.84
C GLY A 691 49.72 10.25 29.37
N THR A 692 49.38 10.63 28.13
CA THR A 692 49.77 11.92 27.53
C THR A 692 48.64 12.94 27.41
N LEU A 693 47.50 12.67 28.04
CA LEU A 693 46.30 13.51 27.99
C LEU A 693 46.11 14.29 29.31
N ALA A 694 45.33 15.36 29.27
CA ALA A 694 44.95 16.12 30.48
C ALA A 694 44.09 15.30 31.47
N SER A 695 43.41 14.27 30.97
CA SER A 695 42.66 13.28 31.76
C SER A 695 43.24 11.89 31.50
N LEU A 696 43.53 11.16 32.57
CA LEU A 696 43.94 9.76 32.53
C LEU A 696 42.72 8.88 32.81
N ILE A 697 42.53 7.86 31.98
CA ILE A 697 41.65 6.72 32.26
C ILE A 697 42.56 5.49 32.39
N TYR A 698 42.54 4.84 33.55
CA TYR A 698 43.46 3.76 33.88
C TYR A 698 42.73 2.49 34.31
N ASP A 699 43.15 1.34 33.78
CA ASP A 699 42.63 0.03 34.18
C ASP A 699 43.18 -0.38 35.55
N ILE A 700 42.29 -0.75 36.46
CA ILE A 700 42.62 -1.16 37.83
C ILE A 700 42.65 -2.69 37.88
N PRO A 701 43.80 -3.37 37.73
CA PRO A 701 43.82 -4.83 37.59
C PRO A 701 43.47 -5.57 38.89
N ASN A 702 43.93 -5.05 40.03
CA ASN A 702 43.84 -5.71 41.34
C ASN A 702 43.27 -4.77 42.39
N ALA A 703 42.75 -5.34 43.49
CA ALA A 703 42.38 -4.56 44.67
C ALA A 703 43.61 -3.94 45.34
N GLY A 704 43.44 -2.79 45.99
CA GLY A 704 44.52 -2.01 46.61
C GLY A 704 44.47 -0.52 46.25
N ASP A 705 45.38 0.27 46.82
CA ASP A 705 45.46 1.70 46.56
C ASP A 705 46.42 2.00 45.39
N TYR A 706 45.97 2.83 44.45
CA TYR A 706 46.77 3.33 43.33
C TYR A 706 46.98 4.83 43.47
N TYR A 707 48.19 5.31 43.20
CA TYR A 707 48.55 6.71 43.35
C TYR A 707 49.00 7.30 42.02
N PHE A 708 48.26 8.28 41.50
CA PHE A 708 48.56 8.93 40.23
C PHE A 708 49.01 10.36 40.42
N TYR A 709 49.94 10.82 39.60
CA TYR A 709 50.27 12.24 39.46
C TYR A 709 50.63 12.56 38.00
N CYS A 710 50.42 13.81 37.58
CA CYS A 710 50.73 14.28 36.24
C CYS A 710 51.87 15.29 36.30
N LYS A 711 52.85 15.14 35.41
CA LYS A 711 53.83 16.18 35.09
C LYS A 711 53.37 16.92 33.84
N VAL A 712 53.30 18.23 33.91
CA VAL A 712 52.92 19.09 32.78
C VAL A 712 54.11 19.95 32.39
N THR A 713 54.55 19.83 31.14
CA THR A 713 55.74 20.51 30.61
C THR A 713 55.34 21.45 29.49
N ASN A 714 55.67 22.73 29.58
CA ASN A 714 55.49 23.63 28.46
C ASN A 714 56.53 23.33 27.37
N SER A 715 56.12 23.37 26.11
CA SER A 715 56.97 22.99 24.97
C SER A 715 57.74 24.17 24.34
N CYS A 716 57.69 25.34 24.98
CA CYS A 716 58.57 26.47 24.64
C CYS A 716 60.03 26.22 25.08
N THR A 717 60.95 27.00 24.49
CA THR A 717 62.39 26.92 24.74
C THR A 717 62.69 27.09 26.24
N GLY A 718 63.34 26.09 26.86
CA GLY A 718 63.58 26.03 28.32
C GLY A 718 62.77 24.95 29.07
N ALA A 719 61.73 24.37 28.45
CA ALA A 719 61.00 23.17 28.89
C ALA A 719 60.62 23.15 30.38
N VAL A 720 60.02 24.23 30.88
CA VAL A 720 59.65 24.34 32.29
C VAL A 720 58.46 23.42 32.60
N ALA A 721 58.57 22.64 33.69
CA ALA A 721 57.56 21.66 34.08
C ALA A 721 57.09 21.83 35.52
N VAL A 722 55.83 21.46 35.77
CA VAL A 722 55.21 21.43 37.10
C VAL A 722 54.55 20.05 37.32
N THR A 723 54.44 19.63 38.58
CA THR A 723 53.83 18.36 38.96
C THR A 723 52.52 18.60 39.70
N SER A 724 51.49 17.81 39.43
CA SER A 724 50.19 17.87 40.11
C SER A 724 50.26 17.34 41.55
N GLU A 725 49.18 17.55 42.30
CA GLU A 725 48.89 16.79 43.51
C GLU A 725 48.69 15.30 43.18
N VAL A 726 48.74 14.45 44.23
CA VAL A 726 48.59 12.99 44.10
C VAL A 726 47.11 12.61 44.22
N PHE A 727 46.59 11.91 43.21
CA PHE A 727 45.28 11.29 43.22
C PHE A 727 45.37 9.87 43.81
N THR A 728 44.48 9.51 44.72
CA THR A 728 44.38 8.17 45.32
C THR A 728 43.15 7.46 44.81
N VAL A 729 43.32 6.30 44.17
CA VAL A 729 42.23 5.40 43.78
C VAL A 729 42.26 4.18 44.70
N LYS A 730 41.23 4.03 45.54
CA LYS A 730 41.07 2.91 46.45
C LYS A 730 40.27 1.79 45.76
N ALA A 731 40.92 0.71 45.39
CA ALA A 731 40.29 -0.40 44.69
C ALA A 731 39.87 -1.52 45.66
N SER A 732 38.58 -1.86 45.69
CA SER A 732 38.07 -3.04 46.40
C SER A 732 38.16 -4.31 45.54
N GLU A 733 38.04 -5.48 46.17
CA GLU A 733 37.93 -6.76 45.44
C GLU A 733 36.70 -6.79 44.54
N ASN A 734 36.83 -7.40 43.37
CA ASN A 734 35.72 -7.55 42.43
C ASN A 734 34.73 -8.61 42.93
N PRO A 735 33.47 -8.26 43.24
CA PRO A 735 32.45 -9.22 43.64
C PRO A 735 32.21 -10.31 42.59
N GLU A 736 32.61 -10.10 41.33
CA GLU A 736 32.35 -11.03 40.24
C GLU A 736 33.03 -12.40 40.42
N ILE A 737 34.04 -12.53 41.28
CA ILE A 737 34.69 -13.81 41.59
C ILE A 737 33.89 -14.69 42.58
N ILE A 738 32.90 -14.11 43.26
CA ILE A 738 32.08 -14.83 44.25
C ILE A 738 31.08 -15.74 43.52
N PRO A 739 30.84 -17.00 43.96
CA PRO A 739 29.85 -17.89 43.33
C PRO A 739 28.43 -17.32 43.33
N ASN A 740 27.62 -17.67 42.33
CA ASN A 740 26.23 -17.22 42.25
C ASN A 740 25.36 -17.87 43.35
N GLY A 741 24.49 -17.06 43.97
CA GLY A 741 23.52 -17.47 44.96
C GLY A 741 22.09 -17.56 44.41
N ALA A 742 21.15 -18.01 45.26
CA ALA A 742 19.72 -18.05 44.98
C ALA A 742 18.94 -16.95 45.71
N GLY A 743 18.03 -16.27 45.00
CA GLY A 743 17.22 -15.16 45.51
C GLY A 743 16.90 -14.17 44.39
N THR A 744 16.20 -13.08 44.71
CA THR A 744 15.92 -12.02 43.73
C THR A 744 16.50 -10.69 44.17
N LEU A 745 17.12 -9.97 43.24
CA LEU A 745 17.56 -8.59 43.42
C LEU A 745 16.84 -7.75 42.38
N SER A 746 15.93 -6.88 42.81
CA SER A 746 15.06 -6.10 41.94
C SER A 746 15.21 -4.60 42.17
N GLY A 747 14.91 -3.82 41.14
CA GLY A 747 15.00 -2.35 41.11
C GLY A 747 15.01 -1.85 39.67
N LYS A 748 15.04 -0.52 39.46
CA LYS A 748 15.06 0.05 38.11
C LYS A 748 16.42 -0.20 37.46
N THR A 749 16.40 -0.80 36.26
CA THR A 749 17.61 -1.20 35.54
C THR A 749 17.87 -0.41 34.27
N CYS A 750 16.90 0.34 33.74
CA CYS A 750 17.11 1.18 32.58
C CYS A 750 16.73 2.64 32.83
N PHE A 751 17.65 3.52 32.46
CA PHE A 751 17.46 4.98 32.46
C PHE A 751 17.76 5.52 31.07
N ASP A 752 16.76 6.17 30.48
CA ASP A 752 16.88 6.91 29.22
C ASP A 752 16.82 8.41 29.51
N ILE A 753 17.93 9.13 29.31
CA ILE A 753 17.96 10.59 29.54
C ILE A 753 17.22 11.38 28.45
N ALA A 754 16.96 10.79 27.27
CA ALA A 754 16.20 11.39 26.16
C ALA A 754 16.61 12.82 25.79
N GLU A 755 17.92 13.10 25.71
CA GLU A 755 18.47 14.42 25.36
C GLU A 755 18.94 14.48 23.89
N SER A 756 19.26 13.33 23.28
CA SER A 756 19.73 13.20 21.90
C SER A 756 19.41 11.80 21.31
N ASN A 757 20.10 11.39 20.24
CA ASN A 757 19.90 10.10 19.55
C ASN A 757 18.45 9.82 19.14
N PHE A 758 17.72 10.83 18.65
CA PHE A 758 16.35 10.66 18.17
C PHE A 758 16.32 10.05 16.78
N ASN A 759 16.51 8.74 16.70
CA ASN A 759 16.60 7.97 15.47
C ASN A 759 15.88 6.62 15.61
N THR A 760 15.89 5.80 14.55
CA THR A 760 15.21 4.50 14.52
C THR A 760 15.82 3.45 15.45
N GLU A 761 17.10 3.57 15.82
CA GLU A 761 17.80 2.66 16.72
C GLU A 761 17.47 2.94 18.20
N CYS A 762 17.37 4.22 18.53
CA CYS A 762 17.22 4.71 19.89
C CYS A 762 15.82 5.21 20.23
N GLY A 763 14.92 5.31 19.26
CA GLY A 763 13.55 5.79 19.44
C GLY A 763 13.41 7.29 19.14
N THR A 764 12.19 7.68 18.74
CA THR A 764 11.86 9.07 18.40
C THR A 764 11.82 9.98 19.61
N LYS A 765 11.90 11.31 19.39
CA LYS A 765 11.77 12.30 20.48
C LYS A 765 10.46 12.16 21.24
N ASP A 766 9.35 12.06 20.51
CA ASP A 766 8.00 11.98 21.10
C ASP A 766 7.80 10.72 21.95
N SER A 767 8.35 9.58 21.50
CA SER A 767 8.23 8.31 22.23
C SER A 767 9.09 8.19 23.49
N ARG A 768 10.08 9.07 23.66
CA ARG A 768 11.07 8.99 24.74
C ARG A 768 10.88 10.07 25.80
N THR A 769 10.46 11.27 25.40
CA THR A 769 10.38 12.44 26.29
C THR A 769 9.48 12.20 27.50
N ALA A 770 8.36 11.47 27.33
CA ALA A 770 7.41 11.20 28.42
C ALA A 770 7.96 10.27 29.53
N ALA A 771 8.94 9.41 29.21
CA ALA A 771 9.55 8.45 30.13
C ALA A 771 11.00 8.84 30.52
N ARG A 772 11.37 10.10 30.25
CA ARG A 772 12.71 10.65 30.48
C ARG A 772 13.18 10.45 31.92
N SER A 773 14.40 9.95 32.07
CA SER A 773 15.12 9.86 33.33
C SER A 773 16.10 11.02 33.46
N ASN A 774 15.63 12.14 34.03
CA ASN A 774 16.46 13.30 34.30
C ASN A 774 17.11 13.22 35.68
N PHE A 775 18.43 13.02 35.76
CA PHE A 775 19.15 12.85 37.03
C PHE A 775 19.33 14.14 37.84
N ASN A 776 18.90 15.29 37.30
CA ASN A 776 18.75 16.50 38.10
C ASN A 776 17.52 16.43 39.04
N ASP A 777 16.56 15.53 38.75
CA ASP A 777 15.37 15.34 39.57
C ASP A 777 15.64 14.33 40.70
N ALA A 778 15.36 14.73 41.94
CA ALA A 778 15.63 13.89 43.13
C ALA A 778 14.91 12.52 43.10
N ALA A 779 13.71 12.46 42.51
CA ALA A 779 12.93 11.22 42.39
C ALA A 779 13.52 10.24 41.35
N VAL A 780 14.31 10.73 40.40
CA VAL A 780 14.98 9.90 39.39
C VAL A 780 16.38 9.52 39.84
N ASN A 781 17.11 10.47 40.44
CA ASN A 781 18.47 10.20 40.87
C ASN A 781 18.57 9.29 42.10
N THR A 782 17.49 9.12 42.87
CA THR A 782 17.47 8.24 44.03
C THR A 782 16.63 7.01 43.73
N GLN A 783 17.25 5.83 43.80
CA GLN A 783 16.64 4.55 43.44
C GLN A 783 16.79 3.54 44.57
N THR A 784 15.75 2.73 44.80
CA THR A 784 15.77 1.67 45.81
C THR A 784 15.88 0.31 45.14
N TYR A 785 16.83 -0.48 45.60
CA TYR A 785 17.06 -1.86 45.19
C TYR A 785 16.73 -2.81 46.35
N THR A 786 16.02 -3.88 46.04
CA THR A 786 15.49 -4.81 47.05
C THR A 786 15.97 -6.21 46.77
N PHE A 787 16.71 -6.78 47.72
CA PHE A 787 17.02 -8.20 47.77
C PHE A 787 15.91 -8.94 48.52
N THR A 788 15.29 -9.95 47.90
CA THR A 788 14.33 -10.83 48.57
C THR A 788 14.93 -12.23 48.68
N VAL A 789 14.99 -12.74 49.91
CA VAL A 789 15.47 -14.11 50.19
C VAL A 789 14.42 -15.12 49.70
N ILE A 790 14.83 -16.10 48.91
CA ILE A 790 13.96 -17.20 48.44
C ILE A 790 14.42 -18.51 49.09
N GLY A 791 13.50 -19.22 49.74
CA GLY A 791 13.78 -20.48 50.42
C GLY A 791 14.20 -20.28 51.89
N ASN A 792 15.28 -20.94 52.30
CA ASN A 792 15.77 -20.88 53.68
C ASN A 792 16.38 -19.51 54.02
N ALA A 793 16.39 -19.16 55.31
CA ALA A 793 17.06 -17.95 55.78
C ALA A 793 18.56 -17.95 55.45
N VAL A 794 19.09 -16.76 55.19
CA VAL A 794 20.51 -16.49 54.85
C VAL A 794 21.16 -15.65 55.94
N SER A 795 22.44 -15.30 55.83
CA SER A 795 23.09 -14.41 56.80
C SER A 795 24.12 -13.48 56.15
N LYS A 796 24.63 -12.51 56.91
CA LYS A 796 25.73 -11.61 56.49
C LYS A 796 25.47 -10.87 55.17
N VAL A 797 24.23 -10.41 54.98
CA VAL A 797 23.79 -9.75 53.74
C VAL A 797 24.43 -8.37 53.62
N ARG A 798 25.11 -8.11 52.50
CA ARG A 798 25.80 -6.84 52.21
C ARG A 798 25.60 -6.46 50.75
N PHE A 799 25.47 -5.17 50.48
CA PHE A 799 25.38 -4.65 49.13
C PHE A 799 26.70 -3.99 48.72
N VAL A 800 27.13 -4.25 47.50
CA VAL A 800 28.32 -3.66 46.88
C VAL A 800 27.95 -3.27 45.46
N TYR A 801 28.56 -2.23 44.90
CA TYR A 801 28.36 -1.88 43.51
C TYR A 801 29.70 -1.71 42.79
N VAL A 802 29.68 -1.87 41.47
CA VAL A 802 30.81 -1.64 40.58
C VAL A 802 30.34 -0.75 39.45
N GLU A 803 31.06 0.35 39.21
CA GLU A 803 30.76 1.28 38.13
C GLU A 803 31.57 0.92 36.88
N SER A 804 30.95 1.03 35.70
CA SER A 804 31.66 0.95 34.41
C SER A 804 32.74 2.03 34.25
N THR A 805 32.53 3.18 34.87
CA THR A 805 33.49 4.27 35.01
C THR A 805 33.17 5.06 36.28
N SER A 806 34.17 5.63 36.92
CA SER A 806 33.99 6.39 38.16
C SER A 806 33.03 7.56 38.00
N GLY A 807 32.18 7.79 39.00
CA GLY A 807 31.39 9.01 39.14
C GLY A 807 29.93 8.93 38.65
N ILE A 808 29.42 7.72 38.38
CA ILE A 808 28.02 7.45 38.06
C ILE A 808 27.15 7.51 39.32
N VAL A 809 27.65 7.01 40.44
CA VAL A 809 27.02 6.92 41.75
C VAL A 809 27.58 8.04 42.62
N LYS A 810 26.69 8.88 43.14
CA LYS A 810 27.01 9.95 44.09
C LYS A 810 27.14 9.42 45.52
N SER A 811 26.21 8.57 45.92
CA SER A 811 26.23 7.91 47.24
C SER A 811 25.44 6.61 47.20
N PHE A 812 25.82 5.66 48.06
CA PHE A 812 25.13 4.39 48.20
C PHE A 812 24.98 4.09 49.69
N THR A 813 23.75 3.88 50.14
CA THR A 813 23.42 3.60 51.54
C THR A 813 22.55 2.36 51.62
N SER A 814 22.97 1.32 52.34
CA SER A 814 22.05 0.24 52.69
C SER A 814 21.16 0.73 53.84
N ASN A 815 19.86 0.50 53.75
CA ASN A 815 18.92 0.99 54.77
C ASN A 815 19.05 0.19 56.10
N VAL A 816 19.77 -0.94 56.08
CA VAL A 816 20.24 -1.71 57.25
C VAL A 816 21.58 -2.37 56.88
N ASP A 817 22.61 -2.25 57.71
CA ASP A 817 23.83 -3.07 57.60
C ASP A 817 23.56 -4.43 58.23
N LYS A 818 23.40 -5.45 57.39
CA LYS A 818 23.16 -6.85 57.80
C LYS A 818 24.40 -7.73 57.64
N SER A 819 25.58 -7.12 57.50
CA SER A 819 26.84 -7.84 57.27
C SER A 819 27.24 -8.79 58.41
N GLN A 820 26.67 -8.61 59.61
CA GLN A 820 26.88 -9.47 60.79
C GLN A 820 25.61 -10.21 61.24
N GLU A 821 24.45 -9.98 60.60
CA GLU A 821 23.17 -10.53 61.03
C GLU A 821 23.01 -11.99 60.58
N LEU A 822 22.53 -12.85 61.47
CA LEU A 822 22.19 -14.26 61.20
C LEU A 822 20.69 -14.42 60.96
N ASN A 823 20.29 -15.45 60.23
CA ASN A 823 18.91 -15.85 59.94
C ASN A 823 18.05 -14.74 59.30
N VAL A 824 18.66 -13.97 58.39
CA VAL A 824 17.97 -12.96 57.58
C VAL A 824 16.97 -13.64 56.64
N SER A 825 15.72 -13.19 56.73
CA SER A 825 14.62 -13.60 55.86
C SER A 825 13.82 -12.37 55.40
N GLY A 826 13.04 -12.51 54.32
CA GLY A 826 12.26 -11.41 53.75
C GLY A 826 13.09 -10.46 52.86
N GLU A 827 12.71 -9.17 52.87
CA GLU A 827 13.32 -8.14 52.02
C GLU A 827 14.44 -7.37 52.76
N VAL A 828 15.53 -7.09 52.04
CA VAL A 828 16.59 -6.17 52.46
C VAL A 828 16.75 -5.12 51.37
N LYS A 829 16.79 -3.84 51.73
CA LYS A 829 16.78 -2.70 50.80
C LYS A 829 18.07 -1.90 50.84
N ALA A 830 18.52 -1.45 49.67
CA ALA A 830 19.60 -0.49 49.51
C ALA A 830 19.17 0.68 48.64
N THR A 831 19.66 1.87 48.97
CA THR A 831 19.36 3.12 48.29
C THR A 831 20.59 3.58 47.53
N MET A 832 20.44 3.74 46.21
CA MET A 832 21.46 4.27 45.31
C MET A 832 21.08 5.70 44.92
N THR A 833 21.98 6.65 45.14
CA THR A 833 21.87 8.00 44.61
C THR A 833 22.85 8.16 43.46
N TYR A 834 22.34 8.27 42.25
CA TYR A 834 23.07 8.57 41.04
C TYR A 834 23.52 10.03 40.98
N ASN A 835 24.60 10.29 40.27
CA ASN A 835 25.14 11.63 40.09
C ASN A 835 24.27 12.46 39.15
N SER A 836 23.99 13.72 39.50
CA SER A 836 23.21 14.63 38.64
C SER A 836 23.91 14.92 37.32
N LEU A 837 25.25 14.83 37.28
CA LEU A 837 26.07 15.00 36.07
C LEU A 837 25.82 13.93 34.99
N LEU A 838 25.01 12.91 35.25
CA LEU A 838 24.59 11.94 34.24
C LEU A 838 23.68 12.56 33.17
N SER A 839 22.85 13.53 33.57
CA SER A 839 22.03 14.36 32.65
C SER A 839 22.71 15.71 32.40
N SER A 840 22.35 16.38 31.30
CA SER A 840 22.85 17.74 31.06
C SER A 840 22.35 18.70 32.14
N THR A 841 23.15 19.71 32.46
CA THR A 841 22.84 20.68 33.53
C THR A 841 21.58 21.50 33.25
N SER A 842 21.24 21.66 31.97
CA SER A 842 20.01 22.24 31.47
C SER A 842 19.71 21.68 30.08
N GLU A 843 18.46 21.79 29.63
CA GLU A 843 18.09 21.41 28.26
C GLU A 843 18.98 22.16 27.24
N GLY A 844 19.60 21.42 26.32
CA GLY A 844 20.50 21.96 25.29
C GLY A 844 21.95 22.22 25.71
N ALA A 845 22.33 22.00 26.98
CA ALA A 845 23.72 22.17 27.42
C ALA A 845 24.67 21.08 26.91
N ASN A 846 24.14 19.89 26.57
CA ASN A 846 24.84 18.79 25.92
C ASN A 846 26.12 18.35 26.65
N ASN A 847 26.12 18.42 27.98
CA ASN A 847 27.31 18.24 28.83
C ASN A 847 27.17 17.09 29.84
N GLY A 848 26.03 16.38 29.87
CA GLY A 848 25.82 15.22 30.74
C GLY A 848 26.68 14.02 30.33
N MET A 849 27.12 13.21 31.30
CA MET A 849 27.97 12.03 31.04
C MET A 849 27.29 10.98 30.15
N ALA A 850 25.96 10.90 30.17
CA ALA A 850 25.20 9.98 29.35
C ALA A 850 24.77 10.57 27.99
N PHE A 851 24.99 11.87 27.75
CA PHE A 851 24.62 12.55 26.51
C PHE A 851 25.25 11.86 25.29
N GLY A 852 24.41 11.58 24.29
CA GLY A 852 24.85 10.94 23.03
C GLY A 852 25.18 9.45 23.12
N ARG A 853 25.10 8.82 24.30
CA ARG A 853 25.43 7.39 24.45
C ARG A 853 24.28 6.50 23.97
N ASN A 854 24.53 5.70 22.93
CA ASN A 854 23.62 4.65 22.47
C ASN A 854 23.63 3.42 23.41
N ARG A 855 22.91 2.34 23.05
CA ARG A 855 22.83 1.12 23.87
C ARG A 855 24.18 0.46 24.11
N ALA A 856 25.03 0.41 23.08
CA ALA A 856 26.33 -0.24 23.14
C ALA A 856 27.33 0.56 24.01
N ALA A 857 27.21 1.88 24.03
CA ALA A 857 28.07 2.79 24.79
C ALA A 857 27.48 3.21 26.15
N ALA A 858 26.42 2.53 26.62
CA ALA A 858 25.72 2.87 27.86
C ALA A 858 26.65 2.80 29.07
N LEU A 859 26.49 3.76 30.00
CA LEU A 859 27.11 3.68 31.32
C LEU A 859 26.38 2.61 32.13
N SER A 860 27.09 1.81 32.91
CA SER A 860 26.50 0.80 33.78
C SER A 860 26.98 0.86 35.22
N VAL A 861 26.11 0.41 36.12
CA VAL A 861 26.39 0.09 37.52
C VAL A 861 25.94 -1.34 37.78
N ASP A 862 26.88 -2.21 38.10
CA ASP A 862 26.61 -3.56 38.55
C ASP A 862 26.41 -3.54 40.07
N LEU A 863 25.19 -3.76 40.52
CA LEU A 863 24.84 -3.92 41.92
C LEU A 863 24.90 -5.40 42.32
N TYR A 864 25.65 -5.69 43.37
CA TYR A 864 25.78 -7.00 43.97
C TYR A 864 25.13 -6.99 45.34
N VAL A 865 24.35 -8.03 45.62
CA VAL A 865 24.09 -8.46 46.99
C VAL A 865 24.92 -9.70 47.27
N ILE A 866 25.75 -9.65 48.30
CA ILE A 866 26.58 -10.76 48.75
C ILE A 866 26.02 -11.21 50.10
N TYR A 867 25.90 -12.51 50.31
CA TYR A 867 25.40 -13.07 51.54
C TYR A 867 25.94 -14.48 51.74
N ASN A 868 25.94 -14.94 52.98
CA ASN A 868 26.26 -16.31 53.31
C ASN A 868 25.03 -17.20 53.06
N ASN A 869 25.21 -18.28 52.31
CA ASN A 869 24.11 -19.13 51.87
C ASN A 869 23.43 -19.98 52.97
N LYS A 870 23.85 -19.85 54.23
CA LYS A 870 23.19 -20.45 55.40
C LYS A 870 22.81 -19.39 56.43
N GLY A 871 21.64 -19.55 57.05
CA GLY A 871 21.14 -18.65 58.10
C GLY A 871 22.03 -18.57 59.34
N ASP A 872 22.75 -19.65 59.67
CA ASP A 872 23.65 -19.72 60.84
C ASP A 872 25.05 -19.11 60.60
N GLY A 873 25.37 -18.71 59.36
CA GLY A 873 26.66 -18.13 59.00
C GLY A 873 27.80 -19.13 58.79
N SER A 874 27.52 -20.44 58.82
CA SER A 874 28.48 -21.52 58.56
C SER A 874 28.70 -21.84 57.07
N GLY A 875 27.96 -21.17 56.18
CA GLY A 875 28.00 -21.39 54.74
C GLY A 875 29.14 -20.66 54.05
N SER A 876 29.03 -20.54 52.73
CA SER A 876 29.94 -19.74 51.90
C SER A 876 29.24 -18.50 51.38
N ASP A 877 30.02 -17.46 51.12
CA ASP A 877 29.49 -16.25 50.50
C ASP A 877 29.16 -16.51 49.04
N VAL A 878 27.94 -16.09 48.67
CA VAL A 878 27.40 -16.14 47.32
C VAL A 878 26.89 -14.77 46.93
N LYS A 879 26.77 -14.50 45.63
CA LYS A 879 26.33 -13.20 45.10
C LYS A 879 25.07 -13.31 44.23
N ILE A 880 24.33 -12.22 44.13
CA ILE A 880 23.38 -11.97 43.03
C ILE A 880 23.71 -10.61 42.45
N LYS A 881 23.78 -10.54 41.12
CA LYS A 881 24.18 -9.35 40.35
C LYS A 881 22.99 -8.77 39.60
N LEU A 882 22.78 -7.46 39.70
CA LEU A 882 21.81 -6.68 38.95
C LEU A 882 22.52 -5.52 38.25
N THR A 883 22.38 -5.40 36.93
CA THR A 883 23.01 -4.32 36.17
C THR A 883 22.01 -3.23 35.83
N ALA A 884 22.28 -1.99 36.28
CA ALA A 884 21.58 -0.79 35.86
C ALA A 884 22.34 -0.09 34.73
N GLN A 885 21.63 0.35 33.68
CA GLN A 885 22.18 1.02 32.51
C GLN A 885 21.61 2.42 32.34
N ILE A 886 22.50 3.39 32.12
CA ILE A 886 22.21 4.80 31.88
C ILE A 886 22.68 5.16 30.47
N LYS A 887 21.77 5.65 29.65
CA LYS A 887 22.01 5.92 28.23
C LYS A 887 21.10 7.03 27.71
N ASP A 888 21.42 7.53 26.54
CA ASP A 888 20.58 8.41 25.75
C ASP A 888 19.96 7.60 24.61
N CYS A 889 19.14 6.63 24.98
CA CYS A 889 18.50 5.67 24.07
C CYS A 889 17.34 4.96 24.78
N ALA A 890 16.19 4.78 24.10
CA ALA A 890 14.95 4.29 24.69
C ALA A 890 15.11 2.99 25.51
N CYS A 891 14.49 2.92 26.69
CA CYS A 891 14.31 1.65 27.39
C CYS A 891 13.33 0.76 26.62
N CYS A 892 13.56 -0.56 26.63
CA CYS A 892 12.63 -1.48 25.99
C CYS A 892 11.48 -1.79 26.95
N GLY A 893 10.24 -1.64 26.50
CA GLY A 893 9.08 -1.92 27.33
C GLY A 893 7.77 -1.34 26.81
N ALA A 894 6.69 -1.71 27.48
CA ALA A 894 5.31 -1.44 27.06
C ALA A 894 4.35 -1.51 28.26
N TYR A 895 3.09 -1.10 28.04
CA TYR A 895 2.05 -1.16 29.05
C TYR A 895 1.51 -2.58 29.24
N THR A 896 1.58 -3.12 30.44
CA THR A 896 1.06 -4.47 30.77
C THR A 896 -0.25 -4.43 31.55
N ALA A 897 -0.69 -3.24 31.99
CA ALA A 897 -2.00 -2.97 32.55
C ALA A 897 -2.35 -1.48 32.29
N PRO A 898 -3.59 -1.01 32.55
CA PRO A 898 -3.93 0.41 32.37
C PRO A 898 -2.98 1.31 33.18
N GLY A 899 -2.21 2.15 32.49
CA GLY A 899 -1.25 3.06 33.11
C GLY A 899 0.04 2.41 33.66
N THR A 900 0.17 1.08 33.59
CA THR A 900 1.32 0.35 34.14
C THR A 900 2.32 0.01 33.04
N TRP A 901 3.35 0.83 32.88
CA TRP A 901 4.47 0.56 31.98
C TRP A 901 5.50 -0.36 32.67
N ARG A 902 5.96 -1.40 31.96
CA ARG A 902 6.97 -2.33 32.45
C ARG A 902 8.15 -2.41 31.50
N GLU A 903 9.34 -2.52 32.08
CA GLU A 903 10.59 -2.72 31.35
C GLU A 903 10.67 -4.20 30.91
N PHE A 904 11.13 -4.43 29.68
CA PHE A 904 11.44 -5.75 29.15
C PHE A 904 12.90 -5.74 28.69
N MET A 905 13.53 -6.92 28.68
CA MET A 905 14.83 -7.06 28.02
C MET A 905 14.71 -6.68 26.53
N CYS A 906 15.67 -5.94 26.00
CA CYS A 906 15.66 -5.53 24.58
C CYS A 906 15.89 -6.67 23.60
N TYR A 907 16.42 -7.81 24.06
CA TYR A 907 16.58 -9.03 23.25
C TYR A 907 16.00 -10.25 23.96
N ASN A 908 15.61 -11.26 23.18
CA ASN A 908 15.20 -12.55 23.72
C ASN A 908 16.41 -13.23 24.38
N LEU A 909 16.17 -14.14 25.33
CA LEU A 909 17.24 -14.95 25.91
C LEU A 909 17.97 -15.75 24.82
N GLY A 910 19.30 -15.81 24.92
CA GLY A 910 20.15 -16.52 23.96
C GLY A 910 20.55 -15.72 22.72
N VAL A 911 20.14 -14.45 22.58
CA VAL A 911 20.67 -13.55 21.55
C VAL A 911 22.11 -13.16 21.88
N THR A 912 23.04 -13.42 20.95
CA THR A 912 24.47 -13.11 21.10
C THR A 912 24.88 -11.83 20.38
N ASN A 913 24.17 -11.45 19.32
CA ASN A 913 24.44 -10.21 18.59
C ASN A 913 23.51 -9.07 19.05
N THR A 914 23.95 -8.34 20.07
CA THR A 914 23.22 -7.18 20.62
C THR A 914 23.49 -5.86 19.88
N SER A 915 24.20 -5.90 18.75
CA SER A 915 24.38 -4.71 17.88
C SER A 915 23.18 -4.44 16.97
N LYS A 916 22.27 -5.41 16.82
CA LYS A 916 21.08 -5.29 15.98
C LYS A 916 20.04 -4.36 16.60
N ASN A 917 19.30 -3.61 15.77
CA ASN A 917 18.20 -2.76 16.24
C ASN A 917 17.12 -3.63 16.89
N PRO A 918 16.83 -3.47 18.20
CA PRO A 918 15.82 -4.29 18.88
C PRO A 918 14.38 -3.96 18.46
N PHE A 919 14.17 -2.91 17.65
CA PHE A 919 12.86 -2.48 17.16
C PHE A 919 12.58 -2.87 15.70
N GLU A 920 13.52 -3.54 15.04
CA GLU A 920 13.37 -4.05 13.68
C GLU A 920 13.38 -5.57 13.66
N ALA A 921 12.58 -6.18 12.79
CA ALA A 921 12.50 -7.63 12.68
C ALA A 921 13.79 -8.19 12.03
N ASP A 922 14.56 -8.94 12.82
CA ASP A 922 15.77 -9.63 12.37
C ASP A 922 15.79 -11.07 12.94
N VAL A 923 16.38 -12.01 12.23
CA VAL A 923 16.50 -13.41 12.67
C VAL A 923 17.44 -13.58 13.86
N GLU A 924 18.44 -12.72 13.99
CA GLU A 924 19.47 -12.80 15.02
C GLU A 924 18.96 -12.40 16.41
N ILE A 925 17.84 -11.68 16.48
CA ILE A 925 17.24 -11.21 17.75
C ILE A 925 16.12 -12.13 18.27
N VAL A 926 15.84 -13.24 17.57
CA VAL A 926 14.84 -14.23 17.97
C VAL A 926 15.27 -15.02 19.20
N GLY A 927 16.57 -15.27 19.39
CA GLY A 927 17.10 -15.99 20.54
C GLY A 927 16.89 -17.51 20.51
N ASN A 928 17.25 -18.15 21.62
CA ASN A 928 17.20 -19.60 21.80
C ASN A 928 15.77 -20.09 22.13
N LEU A 929 15.51 -21.37 21.85
CA LEU A 929 14.28 -22.03 22.29
C LEU A 929 14.47 -22.67 23.67
N TYR A 930 13.55 -22.38 24.56
CA TYR A 930 13.50 -22.87 25.93
C TYR A 930 12.28 -23.75 26.13
N ARG A 931 12.41 -24.77 27.00
CA ARG A 931 11.29 -25.61 27.47
C ARG A 931 10.96 -25.25 28.91
N PHE A 932 9.68 -25.32 29.28
CA PHE A 932 9.23 -24.98 30.63
C PHE A 932 9.95 -25.84 31.68
N GLY A 933 10.64 -25.20 32.61
CA GLY A 933 11.40 -25.86 33.69
C GLY A 933 12.86 -26.20 33.38
N THR A 934 13.39 -25.90 32.18
CA THR A 934 14.78 -26.24 31.79
C THR A 934 15.38 -25.22 30.82
N THR A 935 16.70 -25.06 30.89
CA THR A 935 17.49 -24.22 29.97
C THR A 935 17.93 -24.95 28.70
N SER A 936 17.53 -26.23 28.52
CA SER A 936 17.91 -27.09 27.37
C SER A 936 16.70 -27.69 26.64
N MET A 937 16.80 -27.89 25.32
CA MET A 937 15.75 -28.51 24.51
C MET A 937 15.57 -30.03 24.74
N THR A 938 16.52 -30.72 25.39
CA THR A 938 16.60 -32.20 25.37
C THR A 938 16.20 -32.92 26.67
N ALA A 939 15.94 -32.22 27.77
CA ALA A 939 15.62 -32.85 29.06
C ALA A 939 14.11 -33.01 29.31
N ALA A 940 13.72 -34.07 30.03
CA ALA A 940 12.38 -34.23 30.62
C ALA A 940 12.24 -33.29 31.84
N VAL A 941 11.09 -32.64 32.04
CA VAL A 941 11.02 -31.46 32.92
C VAL A 941 9.80 -31.42 33.85
N ASN A 942 10.05 -30.96 35.08
CA ASN A 942 9.07 -30.64 36.11
C ASN A 942 8.47 -29.23 35.86
N TYR A 943 7.22 -29.19 35.43
CA TYR A 943 6.50 -28.00 34.94
C TYR A 943 6.28 -26.91 36.00
N THR A 944 6.41 -27.21 37.29
CA THR A 944 6.22 -26.23 38.37
C THR A 944 7.45 -25.34 38.62
N ALA A 945 8.62 -25.67 38.06
CA ALA A 945 9.88 -25.03 38.41
C ALA A 945 9.99 -23.53 37.99
N TRP A 946 9.24 -23.10 36.98
CA TRP A 946 9.23 -21.71 36.47
C TRP A 946 7.97 -20.93 36.85
N VAL A 947 7.06 -21.53 37.64
CA VAL A 947 5.81 -20.88 38.02
C VAL A 947 6.10 -19.85 39.12
N PRO A 948 5.89 -18.54 38.86
CA PRO A 948 6.13 -17.52 39.87
C PRO A 948 5.09 -17.60 40.99
N THR A 949 5.51 -17.29 42.21
CA THR A 949 4.60 -17.20 43.35
C THR A 949 3.98 -15.81 43.38
N ILE A 950 2.65 -15.72 43.38
CA ILE A 950 1.93 -14.44 43.46
C ILE A 950 1.52 -14.21 44.92
N VAL A 951 1.99 -13.10 45.52
CA VAL A 951 1.63 -12.68 46.88
C VAL A 951 1.07 -11.26 46.81
N GLY A 952 -0.25 -11.12 46.90
CA GLY A 952 -0.92 -9.84 46.66
C GLY A 952 -0.73 -9.39 45.20
N THR A 953 -0.23 -8.16 45.00
CA THR A 953 0.12 -7.62 43.67
C THR A 953 1.57 -7.92 43.26
N LYS A 954 2.36 -8.57 44.13
CA LYS A 954 3.78 -8.87 43.89
C LYS A 954 3.93 -10.24 43.24
N ILE A 955 4.72 -10.29 42.17
CA ILE A 955 5.06 -11.52 41.44
C ILE A 955 6.50 -11.88 41.81
N ILE A 956 6.68 -13.00 42.52
CA ILE A 956 7.98 -13.49 42.99
C ILE A 956 8.54 -14.45 41.94
N LYS A 957 9.73 -14.13 41.41
CA LYS A 957 10.47 -14.98 40.46
C LYS A 957 10.66 -16.39 41.04
N ALA A 958 10.39 -17.41 40.23
CA ALA A 958 10.60 -18.81 40.62
C ALA A 958 12.08 -19.17 40.63
N ALA A 959 12.49 -20.11 41.49
CA ALA A 959 13.89 -20.54 41.58
C ALA A 959 14.45 -21.14 40.28
N GLY A 960 13.60 -21.71 39.42
CA GLY A 960 14.02 -22.25 38.13
C GLY A 960 14.00 -21.24 36.97
N ASP A 961 13.46 -20.04 37.15
CA ASP A 961 13.24 -19.04 36.10
C ASP A 961 14.54 -18.69 35.35
N PRO A 962 14.58 -18.77 34.01
CA PRO A 962 15.80 -18.63 33.21
C PRO A 962 16.24 -17.18 33.00
N CYS A 963 15.40 -16.19 33.38
CA CYS A 963 15.72 -14.79 33.19
C CYS A 963 16.85 -14.36 34.15
N PRO A 964 17.67 -13.38 33.77
CA PRO A 964 18.70 -12.85 34.66
C PRO A 964 18.07 -12.15 35.89
N PRO A 965 18.85 -11.91 36.95
CA PRO A 965 18.35 -11.17 38.12
C PRO A 965 17.78 -9.79 37.73
N GLY A 966 16.71 -9.38 38.40
CA GLY A 966 15.96 -8.17 38.08
C GLY A 966 14.88 -8.37 37.02
N TYR A 967 14.90 -9.53 36.35
CA TYR A 967 13.93 -9.92 35.36
C TYR A 967 13.37 -11.31 35.65
N ARG A 968 12.16 -11.56 35.17
CA ARG A 968 11.46 -12.84 35.27
C ARG A 968 10.73 -13.16 33.98
N VAL A 969 10.26 -14.39 33.86
CA VAL A 969 9.32 -14.77 32.82
C VAL A 969 8.00 -14.03 33.07
N PRO A 970 7.40 -13.40 32.04
CA PRO A 970 6.12 -12.72 32.18
C PRO A 970 4.99 -13.72 32.47
N ILE A 971 4.00 -13.28 33.26
CA ILE A 971 2.76 -14.04 33.45
C ILE A 971 1.77 -13.72 32.35
N TYR A 972 0.75 -14.57 32.19
CA TYR A 972 -0.27 -14.41 31.17
C TYR A 972 -0.95 -13.02 31.15
N ASP A 973 -1.37 -12.52 32.31
CA ASP A 973 -2.11 -11.25 32.41
C ASP A 973 -1.29 -10.04 31.90
N GLU A 974 0.02 -10.06 32.10
CA GLU A 974 0.90 -8.97 31.65
C GLU A 974 1.01 -8.93 30.13
N LEU A 975 0.91 -10.08 29.48
CA LEU A 975 1.02 -10.25 28.04
C LEU A 975 -0.31 -10.02 27.33
N ASP A 976 -1.40 -10.46 27.95
CA ASP A 976 -2.75 -10.04 27.56
C ASP A 976 -2.87 -8.52 27.65
N GLY A 977 -2.29 -7.92 28.69
CA GLY A 977 -2.13 -6.48 28.83
C GLY A 977 -1.36 -5.82 27.70
N LEU A 978 -0.28 -6.43 27.19
CA LEU A 978 0.44 -5.92 26.01
C LEU A 978 -0.52 -5.76 24.82
N ALA A 979 -1.38 -6.76 24.59
CA ALA A 979 -2.39 -6.71 23.54
C ALA A 979 -3.53 -5.72 23.83
N LYS A 980 -3.83 -5.38 25.08
CA LYS A 980 -4.95 -4.48 25.41
C LYS A 980 -4.58 -3.01 25.48
N TYR A 981 -3.39 -2.69 25.99
CA TYR A 981 -3.06 -1.33 26.44
C TYR A 981 -2.02 -0.61 25.58
N ASN A 982 -1.56 -1.22 24.48
CA ASN A 982 -0.61 -0.61 23.55
C ASN A 982 -1.25 -0.50 22.17
N THR A 983 -1.68 0.71 21.80
CA THR A 983 -2.24 1.03 20.48
C THR A 983 -1.52 2.26 19.88
N PRO A 984 -1.19 2.26 18.57
CA PRO A 984 -1.37 1.16 17.62
C PRO A 984 -0.37 0.01 17.84
N LYS A 985 -0.73 -1.18 17.34
CA LYS A 985 0.19 -2.33 17.20
C LYS A 985 0.57 -2.43 15.73
N THR A 986 1.85 -2.56 15.46
CA THR A 986 2.35 -2.49 14.08
C THR A 986 3.12 -3.75 13.74
N LEU A 987 2.75 -4.42 12.66
CA LEU A 987 3.58 -5.46 12.07
C LEU A 987 4.86 -4.85 11.50
N VAL A 988 5.99 -5.45 11.83
CA VAL A 988 7.31 -5.07 11.30
C VAL A 988 7.95 -6.27 10.62
N GLY A 989 8.72 -6.03 9.55
CA GLY A 989 9.33 -7.09 8.74
C GLY A 989 8.41 -7.72 7.69
N ALA A 990 8.98 -8.53 6.81
CA ALA A 990 8.28 -9.18 5.71
C ALA A 990 7.65 -10.51 6.15
N ALA A 991 6.44 -10.79 5.65
CA ALA A 991 5.85 -12.11 5.81
C ALA A 991 6.72 -13.15 5.08
N THR A 992 7.22 -14.13 5.82
CA THR A 992 8.01 -15.23 5.25
C THR A 992 7.49 -16.58 5.73
N ASN A 993 7.74 -17.60 4.91
CA ASN A 993 7.50 -18.99 5.26
C ASN A 993 8.55 -19.53 6.25
N ASN A 994 9.57 -18.74 6.58
CA ASN A 994 10.53 -19.08 7.63
C ASN A 994 9.80 -19.05 8.98
N PRO A 995 9.84 -20.14 9.76
CA PRO A 995 9.21 -20.15 11.05
C PRO A 995 9.90 -19.26 12.09
N ARG A 996 11.14 -18.80 11.81
CA ARG A 996 11.89 -17.84 12.63
C ARG A 996 12.30 -16.60 11.82
N GLY A 997 12.06 -15.41 12.38
CA GLY A 997 12.99 -14.30 12.16
C GLY A 997 12.97 -13.49 10.86
N ALA A 998 11.80 -13.06 10.36
CA ALA A 998 11.75 -11.96 9.39
C ALA A 998 10.52 -11.05 9.57
N GLN A 999 9.77 -11.26 10.65
CA GLN A 999 8.54 -10.56 10.99
C GLN A 999 8.47 -10.41 12.53
N GLY A 1000 7.77 -9.41 13.02
CA GLY A 1000 7.53 -9.17 14.44
C GLY A 1000 6.36 -8.21 14.67
N VAL A 1001 6.03 -7.95 15.94
CA VAL A 1001 4.97 -7.01 16.34
C VAL A 1001 5.55 -5.95 17.27
N MET A 1002 5.32 -4.69 16.93
CA MET A 1002 5.55 -3.54 17.82
C MET A 1002 4.35 -3.35 18.75
N PHE A 1003 4.61 -3.29 20.05
CA PHE A 1003 3.68 -2.92 21.11
C PHE A 1003 4.03 -1.52 21.61
N GLY A 1004 3.37 -0.51 21.04
CA GLY A 1004 3.82 0.88 21.19
C GLY A 1004 5.17 1.11 20.49
N PRO A 1005 5.86 2.22 20.78
CA PRO A 1005 7.10 2.59 20.08
C PRO A 1005 8.37 1.91 20.62
N ASN A 1006 8.31 1.30 21.80
CA ASN A 1006 9.49 0.92 22.57
C ASN A 1006 9.58 -0.59 22.89
N LEU A 1007 8.72 -1.44 22.31
CA LEU A 1007 8.82 -2.89 22.45
C LEU A 1007 8.48 -3.59 21.15
N MET A 1008 9.44 -4.36 20.62
CA MET A 1008 9.23 -5.24 19.49
C MET A 1008 9.42 -6.69 19.92
N LEU A 1009 8.46 -7.53 19.58
CA LEU A 1009 8.55 -8.97 19.80
C LEU A 1009 8.72 -9.68 18.45
N PRO A 1010 9.89 -10.31 18.19
CA PRO A 1010 10.15 -11.00 16.93
C PRO A 1010 9.40 -12.33 16.86
N LYS A 1011 9.11 -12.79 15.64
CA LYS A 1011 8.52 -14.11 15.37
C LYS A 1011 9.44 -15.23 15.86
N GLY A 1012 9.08 -15.83 17.00
CA GLY A 1012 9.89 -16.84 17.71
C GLY A 1012 9.73 -18.27 17.22
N GLY A 1013 8.54 -18.62 16.71
CA GLY A 1013 8.18 -19.98 16.30
C GLY A 1013 8.01 -20.94 17.49
N GLN A 1014 7.28 -22.04 17.30
CA GLN A 1014 7.10 -23.09 18.31
C GLN A 1014 7.58 -24.45 17.76
N TYR A 1015 8.26 -25.22 18.61
CA TYR A 1015 8.72 -26.56 18.30
C TYR A 1015 7.89 -27.61 19.02
N TYR A 1016 7.29 -28.55 18.27
CA TYR A 1016 6.48 -29.66 18.80
C TYR A 1016 7.27 -30.97 18.78
N ASN A 1017 7.31 -31.69 19.90
CA ASN A 1017 7.87 -33.05 19.96
C ASN A 1017 6.76 -34.02 20.34
N SER A 1018 6.18 -34.75 19.38
CA SER A 1018 5.40 -35.95 19.70
C SER A 1018 6.31 -36.95 20.41
N MET A 1019 5.79 -37.83 21.27
CA MET A 1019 6.54 -38.88 21.97
C MET A 1019 7.19 -39.95 21.03
N ASP A 1020 7.34 -39.64 19.75
CA ASP A 1020 8.02 -40.41 18.72
C ASP A 1020 9.08 -39.50 18.09
N LEU A 1021 10.36 -39.84 18.33
CA LEU A 1021 11.56 -39.07 17.95
C LEU A 1021 11.78 -38.94 16.42
N SER A 1022 10.82 -39.40 15.61
CA SER A 1022 10.93 -39.52 14.17
C SER A 1022 10.15 -38.45 13.36
N ASN A 1023 9.21 -37.71 13.97
CA ASN A 1023 8.36 -36.73 13.26
C ASN A 1023 8.40 -35.31 13.87
N ASN A 1024 9.57 -34.67 13.81
CA ASN A 1024 9.77 -33.28 14.22
C ASN A 1024 9.06 -32.29 13.25
N THR A 1025 7.99 -31.62 13.69
CA THR A 1025 7.26 -30.61 12.89
C THR A 1025 7.34 -29.22 13.51
N TYR A 1026 7.70 -28.24 12.69
CA TYR A 1026 7.74 -26.82 13.06
C TYR A 1026 6.35 -26.21 12.86
N VAL A 1027 5.75 -25.62 13.90
CA VAL A 1027 4.46 -24.92 13.76
C VAL A 1027 4.74 -23.43 13.61
N SER A 1028 4.42 -22.87 12.43
CA SER A 1028 4.53 -21.45 12.11
C SER A 1028 3.16 -20.92 11.72
N SER A 1029 2.60 -20.00 12.50
CA SER A 1029 1.47 -19.18 12.07
C SER A 1029 1.96 -17.85 11.47
N THR A 1030 1.25 -17.35 10.46
CA THR A 1030 1.44 -16.01 9.91
C THR A 1030 0.97 -14.99 10.94
N ILE A 1031 1.82 -14.03 11.32
CA ILE A 1031 1.41 -12.95 12.24
C ILE A 1031 0.60 -11.93 11.45
N THR A 1032 -0.64 -11.67 11.87
CA THR A 1032 -1.53 -10.66 11.28
C THR A 1032 -1.66 -9.44 12.19
N ASN A 1033 -2.08 -8.28 11.64
CA ASN A 1033 -2.33 -7.05 12.42
C ASN A 1033 -3.41 -7.21 13.51
N SER A 1034 -4.15 -8.32 13.50
CA SER A 1034 -5.29 -8.59 14.39
C SER A 1034 -4.96 -9.52 15.56
N THR A 1035 -3.69 -9.72 15.95
CA THR A 1035 -3.33 -10.53 17.13
C THR A 1035 -3.76 -9.83 18.43
N THR A 1036 -5.07 -9.84 18.68
CA THR A 1036 -5.76 -9.44 19.92
C THR A 1036 -5.93 -10.62 20.86
N ASN A 1037 -5.67 -11.84 20.39
CA ASN A 1037 -5.84 -13.06 21.17
C ASN A 1037 -4.49 -13.50 21.79
N PRO A 1038 -4.34 -13.53 23.12
CA PRO A 1038 -3.12 -13.95 23.83
C PRO A 1038 -2.68 -15.39 23.50
N GLN A 1039 -3.57 -16.27 23.02
CA GLN A 1039 -3.20 -17.60 22.55
C GLN A 1039 -2.24 -17.58 21.34
N TYR A 1040 -2.26 -16.51 20.54
CA TYR A 1040 -1.32 -16.32 19.41
C TYR A 1040 -0.03 -15.59 19.82
N LEU A 1041 0.00 -14.93 20.99
CA LEU A 1041 1.25 -14.39 21.55
C LEU A 1041 2.17 -15.51 22.05
N GLY A 1042 1.62 -16.69 22.35
CA GLY A 1042 2.41 -17.90 22.64
C GLY A 1042 3.33 -18.32 21.47
N VAL A 1043 3.03 -17.89 20.24
CA VAL A 1043 3.88 -18.13 19.05
C VAL A 1043 5.10 -17.19 19.01
N LEU A 1044 5.03 -16.07 19.75
CA LEU A 1044 6.14 -15.12 19.88
C LEU A 1044 7.10 -15.55 21.01
N PHE A 1045 6.62 -16.13 22.12
CA PHE A 1045 7.44 -16.52 23.27
C PHE A 1045 6.72 -17.45 24.29
N LEU A 1046 7.50 -18.04 25.20
CA LEU A 1046 7.09 -18.95 26.27
C LEU A 1046 6.69 -18.16 27.56
N THR A 1047 5.62 -18.57 28.26
CA THR A 1047 4.97 -17.76 29.33
C THR A 1047 4.60 -18.60 30.57
N ALA A 1048 4.64 -18.02 31.78
CA ALA A 1048 4.31 -18.74 33.03
C ALA A 1048 2.81 -18.76 33.38
N VAL A 1049 2.37 -19.82 34.08
CA VAL A 1049 0.95 -20.10 34.44
C VAL A 1049 0.66 -19.83 35.92
N GLY A 1050 -0.36 -19.00 36.20
CA GLY A 1050 -1.09 -18.86 37.48
C GLY A 1050 -2.05 -17.66 37.40
N ALA A 1051 -3.30 -17.63 37.91
CA ALA A 1051 -4.01 -18.47 38.89
C ALA A 1051 -5.50 -18.82 38.56
N THR A 1052 -6.01 -18.68 37.33
CA THR A 1052 -7.44 -19.03 37.05
C THR A 1052 -7.74 -19.85 35.80
N GLY A 1053 -6.76 -20.58 35.27
CA GLY A 1053 -6.98 -21.72 34.37
C GLY A 1053 -7.69 -21.44 33.03
N TYR A 1054 -6.99 -21.63 31.91
CA TYR A 1054 -7.28 -22.67 30.92
C TYR A 1054 -6.22 -22.59 29.80
N ALA A 1055 -5.42 -23.66 29.75
CA ALA A 1055 -4.93 -24.37 28.58
C ALA A 1055 -4.17 -23.58 27.48
N LEU A 1056 -2.91 -23.99 27.29
CA LEU A 1056 -2.42 -24.29 25.94
C LEU A 1056 -3.52 -25.05 25.19
N PRO A 1057 -3.83 -24.77 23.92
CA PRO A 1057 -4.71 -25.65 23.16
C PRO A 1057 -4.07 -27.06 23.17
N ASN A 1058 -4.64 -27.94 24.00
CA ASN A 1058 -4.30 -29.34 24.25
C ASN A 1058 -3.07 -29.62 25.14
N GLY A 1059 -3.31 -29.75 26.45
CA GLY A 1059 -2.89 -30.88 27.32
C GLY A 1059 -1.57 -31.63 27.14
N SER A 1060 -0.51 -31.08 26.55
CA SER A 1060 0.76 -31.79 26.32
C SER A 1060 1.96 -30.87 26.51
N VAL A 1061 2.83 -31.24 27.46
CA VAL A 1061 3.95 -30.48 28.04
C VAL A 1061 5.19 -30.41 27.10
N LEU A 1062 4.97 -30.28 25.79
CA LEU A 1062 5.95 -30.67 24.76
C LEU A 1062 6.45 -29.51 23.85
N PHE A 1063 6.14 -28.26 24.20
CA PHE A 1063 6.47 -27.08 23.40
C PHE A 1063 7.75 -26.37 23.85
N SER A 1064 8.62 -26.01 22.91
CA SER A 1064 9.75 -25.10 23.12
C SER A 1064 9.50 -23.75 22.43
N GLY A 1065 9.84 -22.64 23.09
CA GLY A 1065 9.61 -21.27 22.60
C GLY A 1065 10.70 -20.29 23.02
N SER A 1066 10.78 -19.14 22.35
CA SER A 1066 11.72 -18.07 22.74
C SER A 1066 11.28 -17.41 24.05
N VAL A 1067 12.18 -16.81 24.82
CA VAL A 1067 11.81 -16.15 26.10
C VAL A 1067 12.20 -14.68 26.06
N ARG A 1068 11.22 -13.80 26.30
CA ARG A 1068 11.41 -12.37 26.53
C ARG A 1068 11.15 -12.08 28.00
N CYS A 1069 12.16 -11.65 28.73
CA CYS A 1069 12.02 -11.38 30.15
C CYS A 1069 11.47 -9.99 30.43
N ILE A 1070 10.63 -9.89 31.46
CA ILE A 1070 10.04 -8.64 31.99
C ILE A 1070 10.68 -8.28 33.33
N SER A 1071 10.76 -7.01 33.68
CA SER A 1071 11.26 -6.56 34.98
C SER A 1071 10.46 -7.16 36.14
N GLU A 1072 11.15 -7.46 37.24
CA GLU A 1072 10.50 -7.96 38.45
C GLU A 1072 9.66 -6.88 39.16
N ASN A 1073 9.94 -5.59 38.93
CA ASN A 1073 9.25 -4.44 39.52
C ASN A 1073 8.61 -3.52 38.47
#